data_AF-A0A5S9QZJ9-F1
#
_entry.id   AF-A0A5S9QZJ9-F1
#
_cell.length_a   1.000
_cell.length_b   1.000
_cell.length_c   1.000
_cell.angle_alpha   90.00
_cell.angle_beta   90.00
_cell.angle_gamma   90.00
#
_symmetry.space_group_name_H-M   'P 1'
#
loop_
_entity.id
_entity.type
_entity.pdbx_description
1 polymer ?
#
loop_
_entity_poly.entity_id
_entity_poly.type
_entity_poly.pdbx_seq_one_letter_code
_entity_poly.pdbx_strand_id
1 'polypeptide(L)'
;MTHAAPGTPQIAWMESNYALVDIDQSAVAYEQLVTRRDAVELPVSWNKWSGGDANSVNYKLNGQVIHTETLSNPSASQGSATVSISEGGKHKLTVELCDDSGCSESAAFDLTVADTDGVHLDPIRLNAGENNRPIERNTNHVVAAYFVEWGVYGRAFPVDKIPAYNLTHILYGFIPICGGDGINDGLKTIGGNSFNALQNACAGRDDFKVAIHDPWAAIQKGQQGHAFNTSYKGNFGQLMELKQAHPDLKILPSIGGWTLSDPFYFFDDANLRRRFVDSVEEFLRTWKFFDGVDIDWEYPGGDGATAGLGNKQTDGETYRVLMQELRSVLDKLENETGREYQLTTAIGAAPAKIDLVNYQQTQQYLDYIFSMTYDFYGAWDAANLGHMTGIYPPAHDASDDFNVHSSVQHLLNQGVSPQKIVVGAAMYGRGWTGVQPNSGHLMTSSGSGPVPGTWEDGVVDYRDIARFAQSNEWTRYYDDEAQAVYLHKASTGDLISYDDAVTIKAKADYVIANNLGGMFAWEIDADNGDILNAIQSGLANDTTPPANRAPTARAGADQQVESAASVSLNGSASSDPDNDVLSYVWQQTSGPTVNLNSDGAIANFIAPIVTNDTTLAFTLTVSDGTLSDTDNVLINVQAQAPDPTPDPTPDPTPDPDPTPDPDPTPDPDPTPGTPSVGGAMNPLLMLLGMLTVGWLRRRD
;
A
#
# COMPACT_ATOMS: atom_id res chain seq x y z
N MET A 1 -4.09 6.37 -74.24
CA MET A 1 -3.95 7.51 -73.31
C MET A 1 -3.29 6.96 -72.06
N THR A 2 -2.38 7.69 -71.43
CA THR A 2 -1.95 7.35 -70.06
C THR A 2 -3.10 7.70 -69.12
N HIS A 3 -3.70 6.72 -68.45
CA HIS A 3 -4.52 7.03 -67.28
C HIS A 3 -3.62 7.68 -66.23
N ALA A 4 -4.10 8.75 -65.62
CA ALA A 4 -3.48 9.27 -64.41
C ALA A 4 -3.95 8.37 -63.27
N ALA A 5 -3.01 7.93 -62.42
CA ALA A 5 -3.34 7.14 -61.24
C ALA A 5 -4.39 7.87 -60.36
N PRO A 6 -5.17 7.13 -59.55
CA PRO A 6 -6.17 7.70 -58.65
C PRO A 6 -5.63 8.87 -57.84
N GLY A 7 -6.49 9.87 -57.61
CA GLY A 7 -6.12 11.05 -56.82
C GLY A 7 -5.94 10.71 -55.34
N THR A 8 -4.76 11.01 -54.78
CA THR A 8 -4.43 10.71 -53.38
C THR A 8 -5.52 11.18 -52.42
N PRO A 9 -6.16 10.27 -51.66
CA PRO A 9 -7.16 10.64 -50.67
C PRO A 9 -6.52 11.29 -49.44
N GLN A 10 -7.26 12.21 -48.83
CA GLN A 10 -6.97 12.78 -47.52
C GLN A 10 -8.11 12.39 -46.59
N ILE A 11 -7.78 11.69 -45.48
CA ILE A 11 -8.72 11.41 -44.40
C ILE A 11 -9.18 12.75 -43.79
N ALA A 12 -10.48 12.90 -43.56
CA ALA A 12 -11.07 14.08 -42.94
C ALA A 12 -10.74 14.13 -41.43
N TRP A 13 -11.09 15.23 -40.76
CA TRP A 13 -10.99 15.23 -39.29
C TRP A 13 -11.96 14.21 -38.69
N MET A 14 -11.44 13.40 -37.76
CA MET A 14 -12.16 12.45 -36.92
C MET A 14 -11.43 12.39 -35.55
N GLU A 15 -12.07 11.80 -34.55
CA GLU A 15 -11.39 11.52 -33.27
C GLU A 15 -10.27 10.49 -33.46
N SER A 16 -9.23 10.58 -32.64
CA SER A 16 -8.08 9.66 -32.67
C SER A 16 -8.03 8.68 -31.51
N ASN A 17 -8.99 8.72 -30.58
CA ASN A 17 -9.04 7.83 -29.42
C ASN A 17 -10.46 7.29 -29.23
N TYR A 18 -10.56 5.97 -29.10
CA TYR A 18 -11.80 5.21 -28.85
C TYR A 18 -11.54 4.15 -27.80
N ALA A 19 -12.56 3.50 -27.24
CA ALA A 19 -12.39 2.37 -26.34
C ALA A 19 -13.38 1.21 -26.61
N LEU A 20 -12.88 -0.01 -26.42
CA LEU A 20 -13.67 -1.24 -26.37
C LEU A 20 -14.37 -1.39 -25.01
N VAL A 21 -13.89 -0.69 -23.97
CA VAL A 21 -14.60 -0.48 -22.71
C VAL A 21 -14.63 1.03 -22.43
N ASP A 22 -15.75 1.69 -22.69
CA ASP A 22 -15.90 3.10 -22.30
C ASP A 22 -16.10 3.19 -20.77
N ILE A 23 -15.42 4.16 -20.14
CA ILE A 23 -15.51 4.45 -18.71
C ILE A 23 -16.09 5.85 -18.48
N ASP A 24 -17.29 5.95 -17.91
CA ASP A 24 -17.84 7.24 -17.46
C ASP A 24 -17.05 7.74 -16.24
N GLN A 25 -16.28 8.81 -16.46
CA GLN A 25 -15.40 9.43 -15.47
C GLN A 25 -16.16 10.17 -14.35
N SER A 26 -17.49 10.18 -14.38
CA SER A 26 -18.40 10.83 -13.42
C SER A 26 -19.41 9.89 -12.76
N ALA A 27 -19.58 8.67 -13.29
CA ALA A 27 -20.47 7.66 -12.71
C ALA A 27 -19.87 7.00 -11.46
N VAL A 28 -20.75 6.44 -10.62
CA VAL A 28 -20.36 5.64 -9.44
C VAL A 28 -20.95 4.22 -9.53
N ALA A 29 -22.19 4.09 -10.01
CA ALA A 29 -22.81 2.80 -10.24
C ALA A 29 -22.13 2.03 -11.37
N TYR A 30 -21.80 0.74 -11.15
CA TYR A 30 -21.05 -0.09 -12.09
C TYR A 30 -21.72 -0.19 -13.48
N GLU A 31 -23.05 -0.34 -13.50
CA GLU A 31 -23.89 -0.38 -14.73
C GLU A 31 -23.93 0.95 -15.51
N GLN A 32 -23.42 2.04 -14.93
CA GLN A 32 -23.29 3.36 -15.58
C GLN A 32 -21.82 3.70 -15.87
N LEU A 33 -20.92 3.22 -15.01
CA LEU A 33 -19.47 3.38 -15.11
C LEU A 33 -18.89 2.67 -16.33
N VAL A 34 -19.35 1.46 -16.65
CA VAL A 34 -18.65 0.56 -17.58
C VAL A 34 -19.53 0.20 -18.78
N THR A 35 -19.11 0.56 -19.99
CA THR A 35 -19.77 0.15 -21.25
C THR A 35 -18.82 -0.64 -22.13
N ARG A 36 -18.89 -1.98 -22.02
CA ARG A 36 -18.14 -2.92 -22.87
C ARG A 36 -18.76 -3.04 -24.27
N ARG A 37 -17.91 -3.14 -25.30
CA ARG A 37 -18.24 -3.43 -26.70
C ARG A 37 -17.35 -4.55 -27.23
N ASP A 38 -17.81 -5.28 -28.24
CA ASP A 38 -16.98 -6.25 -28.97
C ASP A 38 -16.17 -5.62 -30.11
N ALA A 39 -16.57 -4.41 -30.56
CA ALA A 39 -15.85 -3.60 -31.53
C ALA A 39 -16.15 -2.09 -31.36
N VAL A 40 -15.26 -1.23 -31.86
CA VAL A 40 -15.52 0.21 -32.06
C VAL A 40 -15.89 0.47 -33.52
N GLU A 41 -16.95 1.25 -33.74
CA GLU A 41 -17.47 1.59 -35.07
C GLU A 41 -17.01 3.00 -35.48
N LEU A 42 -16.15 3.07 -36.49
CA LEU A 42 -15.39 4.28 -36.84
C LEU A 42 -15.88 4.89 -38.17
N PRO A 43 -16.52 6.08 -38.17
CA PRO A 43 -16.94 6.76 -39.39
C PRO A 43 -15.75 7.44 -40.09
N VAL A 44 -15.08 6.73 -40.98
CA VAL A 44 -13.91 7.21 -41.73
C VAL A 44 -14.36 7.90 -43.01
N SER A 45 -14.16 9.22 -43.07
CA SER A 45 -14.46 10.04 -44.26
C SER A 45 -13.18 10.50 -44.96
N TRP A 46 -13.21 10.65 -46.28
CA TRP A 46 -12.06 11.07 -47.09
C TRP A 46 -12.46 12.05 -48.21
N ASN A 47 -11.50 12.83 -48.69
CA ASN A 47 -11.63 13.75 -49.82
C ASN A 47 -10.44 13.61 -50.78
N LYS A 48 -10.64 13.78 -52.11
CA LYS A 48 -9.56 13.97 -53.09
C LYS A 48 -9.71 15.32 -53.79
N TRP A 49 -8.63 16.10 -53.83
CA TRP A 49 -8.62 17.46 -54.41
C TRP A 49 -8.02 17.52 -55.84
N SER A 50 -7.28 16.50 -56.25
CA SER A 50 -6.66 16.40 -57.58
C SER A 50 -6.26 14.95 -57.89
N GLY A 51 -5.94 14.65 -59.16
CA GLY A 51 -5.53 13.32 -59.63
C GLY A 51 -6.64 12.56 -60.38
N GLY A 52 -6.42 11.28 -60.66
CA GLY A 52 -7.31 10.45 -61.47
C GLY A 52 -8.59 10.00 -60.78
N ASP A 53 -9.45 9.34 -61.56
CA ASP A 53 -10.66 8.65 -61.11
C ASP A 53 -10.31 7.36 -60.34
N ALA A 54 -11.29 6.78 -59.62
CA ALA A 54 -11.09 5.57 -58.82
C ALA A 54 -12.31 4.65 -58.91
N ASN A 55 -12.11 3.36 -59.13
CA ASN A 55 -13.17 2.34 -59.20
C ASN A 55 -13.54 1.80 -57.80
N SER A 56 -12.61 1.83 -56.84
CA SER A 56 -12.86 1.40 -55.46
C SER A 56 -12.08 2.23 -54.44
N VAL A 57 -12.52 2.12 -53.18
CA VAL A 57 -11.79 2.57 -51.99
C VAL A 57 -11.55 1.39 -51.05
N ASN A 58 -10.32 1.26 -50.57
CA ASN A 58 -9.91 0.37 -49.49
C ASN A 58 -9.66 1.19 -48.22
N TYR A 59 -10.16 0.74 -47.08
CA TYR A 59 -9.82 1.25 -45.76
C TYR A 59 -8.87 0.25 -45.12
N LYS A 60 -7.70 0.72 -44.70
CA LYS A 60 -6.56 -0.11 -44.30
C LYS A 60 -6.15 0.19 -42.87
N LEU A 61 -5.97 -0.85 -42.06
CA LEU A 61 -5.48 -0.77 -40.69
C LEU A 61 -4.12 -1.47 -40.61
N ASN A 62 -3.09 -0.77 -40.14
CA ASN A 62 -1.71 -1.28 -40.10
C ASN A 62 -1.22 -1.82 -41.47
N GLY A 63 -1.75 -1.25 -42.57
CA GLY A 63 -1.48 -1.64 -43.96
C GLY A 63 -2.33 -2.80 -44.50
N GLN A 64 -3.11 -3.51 -43.68
CA GLN A 64 -4.03 -4.56 -44.11
C GLN A 64 -5.41 -3.97 -44.44
N VAL A 65 -6.04 -4.41 -45.54
CA VAL A 65 -7.39 -3.95 -45.92
C VAL A 65 -8.42 -4.57 -44.97
N ILE A 66 -9.17 -3.73 -44.25
CA ILE A 66 -10.25 -4.15 -43.34
C ILE A 66 -11.65 -3.93 -43.92
N HIS A 67 -11.80 -3.02 -44.88
CA HIS A 67 -13.05 -2.76 -45.60
C HIS A 67 -12.78 -2.26 -47.03
N THR A 68 -13.67 -2.58 -47.98
CA THR A 68 -13.57 -2.18 -49.38
C THR A 68 -14.95 -1.80 -49.93
N GLU A 69 -15.03 -0.69 -50.65
CA GLU A 69 -16.25 -0.24 -51.32
C GLU A 69 -16.00 0.04 -52.81
N THR A 70 -16.97 -0.31 -53.65
CA THR A 70 -16.97 0.03 -55.09
C THR A 70 -17.59 1.41 -55.28
N LEU A 71 -16.88 2.32 -55.96
CA LEU A 71 -17.33 3.68 -56.17
C LEU A 71 -18.31 3.76 -57.35
N SER A 72 -19.58 4.05 -57.06
CA SER A 72 -20.65 4.21 -58.06
C SER A 72 -20.49 5.42 -58.97
N ASN A 73 -19.62 6.37 -58.58
CA ASN A 73 -19.11 7.45 -59.43
C ASN A 73 -17.58 7.50 -59.32
N PRO A 74 -16.81 7.10 -60.35
CA PRO A 74 -15.35 7.13 -60.28
C PRO A 74 -14.73 8.54 -60.11
N SER A 75 -15.49 9.59 -60.47
CA SER A 75 -15.09 10.99 -60.28
C SER A 75 -15.40 11.55 -58.88
N ALA A 76 -15.86 10.74 -57.94
CA ALA A 76 -16.24 11.19 -56.60
C ALA A 76 -15.08 11.88 -55.86
N SER A 77 -15.23 13.16 -55.53
CA SER A 77 -14.22 13.95 -54.81
C SER A 77 -14.21 13.71 -53.29
N GLN A 78 -15.16 12.92 -52.78
CA GLN A 78 -15.32 12.60 -51.36
C GLN A 78 -16.04 11.25 -51.19
N GLY A 79 -15.84 10.60 -50.05
CA GLY A 79 -16.54 9.38 -49.65
C GLY A 79 -16.41 9.11 -48.16
N SER A 80 -17.13 8.11 -47.66
CA SER A 80 -17.16 7.77 -46.23
C SER A 80 -17.71 6.36 -46.01
N ALA A 81 -17.09 5.61 -45.10
CA ALA A 81 -17.60 4.34 -44.60
C ALA A 81 -17.54 4.30 -43.07
N THR A 82 -18.29 3.37 -42.47
CA THR A 82 -18.00 2.93 -41.09
C THR A 82 -17.12 1.69 -41.17
N VAL A 83 -16.01 1.68 -40.42
CA VAL A 83 -15.16 0.49 -40.27
C VAL A 83 -15.17 0.02 -38.81
N SER A 84 -15.20 -1.28 -38.61
CA SER A 84 -15.26 -1.92 -37.29
C SER A 84 -13.86 -2.38 -36.85
N ILE A 85 -13.46 -2.10 -35.61
CA ILE A 85 -12.20 -2.60 -35.03
C ILE A 85 -12.47 -3.27 -33.69
N SER A 86 -12.10 -4.55 -33.57
CA SER A 86 -12.30 -5.40 -32.38
C SER A 86 -11.03 -5.63 -31.55
N GLU A 87 -9.91 -5.01 -31.91
CA GLU A 87 -8.61 -5.15 -31.26
C GLU A 87 -8.18 -3.82 -30.62
N GLY A 88 -7.59 -3.87 -29.43
CA GLY A 88 -6.93 -2.73 -28.80
C GLY A 88 -5.52 -2.47 -29.33
N GLY A 89 -5.04 -1.24 -29.19
CA GLY A 89 -3.67 -0.86 -29.50
C GLY A 89 -3.49 0.55 -30.07
N LYS A 90 -2.28 0.80 -30.58
CA LYS A 90 -1.89 2.00 -31.34
C LYS A 90 -1.79 1.58 -32.82
N HIS A 91 -2.70 2.06 -33.66
CA HIS A 91 -2.86 1.65 -35.06
C HIS A 91 -2.61 2.80 -36.04
N LYS A 92 -2.28 2.43 -37.29
CA LYS A 92 -2.21 3.36 -38.44
C LYS A 92 -3.36 3.09 -39.39
N LEU A 93 -4.29 4.02 -39.48
CA LEU A 93 -5.40 4.00 -40.42
C LEU A 93 -5.00 4.71 -41.72
N THR A 94 -5.21 4.07 -42.86
CA THR A 94 -5.05 4.67 -44.20
C THR A 94 -6.27 4.43 -45.07
N VAL A 95 -6.47 5.32 -46.04
CA VAL A 95 -7.48 5.17 -47.11
C VAL A 95 -6.74 5.10 -48.44
N GLU A 96 -7.12 4.16 -49.29
CA GLU A 96 -6.47 3.88 -50.57
C GLU A 96 -7.52 3.85 -51.68
N LEU A 97 -7.35 4.71 -52.70
CA LEU A 97 -8.20 4.74 -53.89
C LEU A 97 -7.54 3.98 -55.03
N CYS A 98 -8.28 3.09 -55.69
CA CYS A 98 -7.75 2.18 -56.72
C CYS A 98 -8.54 2.25 -58.04
N ASP A 99 -7.86 2.05 -59.16
CA ASP A 99 -8.42 1.79 -60.49
C ASP A 99 -7.61 0.71 -61.24
N ASP A 100 -7.91 0.47 -62.51
CA ASP A 100 -7.21 -0.51 -63.35
C ASP A 100 -5.73 -0.15 -63.63
N SER A 101 -5.28 1.06 -63.28
CA SER A 101 -3.91 1.55 -63.47
C SER A 101 -3.04 1.45 -62.21
N GLY A 102 -3.66 1.43 -61.03
CA GLY A 102 -2.97 1.29 -59.74
C GLY A 102 -3.80 1.86 -58.59
N CYS A 103 -3.13 2.15 -57.46
CA CYS A 103 -3.75 2.75 -56.29
C CYS A 103 -2.95 3.95 -55.78
N SER A 104 -3.62 4.83 -55.02
CA SER A 104 -3.00 5.93 -54.27
C SER A 104 -3.51 5.92 -52.83
N GLU A 105 -2.58 5.91 -51.87
CA GLU A 105 -2.86 5.81 -50.44
C GLU A 105 -2.67 7.15 -49.71
N SER A 106 -3.49 7.40 -48.70
CA SER A 106 -3.42 8.61 -47.86
C SER A 106 -2.14 8.66 -47.02
N ALA A 107 -1.87 9.82 -46.43
CA ALA A 107 -1.08 9.83 -45.19
C ALA A 107 -1.76 8.97 -44.12
N ALA A 108 -0.98 8.30 -43.28
CA ALA A 108 -1.51 7.55 -42.15
C ALA A 108 -2.10 8.49 -41.10
N PHE A 109 -3.28 8.14 -40.60
CA PHE A 109 -3.89 8.71 -39.40
C PHE A 109 -3.55 7.81 -38.22
N ASP A 110 -2.95 8.37 -37.17
CA ASP A 110 -2.61 7.64 -35.94
C ASP A 110 -3.85 7.54 -35.04
N LEU A 111 -4.20 6.30 -34.67
CA LEU A 111 -5.45 5.93 -34.03
C LEU A 111 -5.17 5.06 -32.79
N THR A 112 -5.76 5.40 -31.66
CA THR A 112 -5.73 4.58 -30.44
C THR A 112 -7.08 3.92 -30.22
N VAL A 113 -7.09 2.59 -30.07
CA VAL A 113 -8.24 1.86 -29.55
C VAL A 113 -7.86 1.33 -28.17
N ALA A 114 -8.47 1.88 -27.13
CA ALA A 114 -8.18 1.52 -25.75
C ALA A 114 -8.91 0.23 -25.36
N ASP A 115 -8.18 -0.71 -24.79
CA ASP A 115 -8.69 -2.00 -24.33
C ASP A 115 -8.03 -2.39 -23.01
N THR A 116 -8.72 -3.16 -22.18
CA THR A 116 -8.36 -3.41 -20.77
C THR A 116 -7.27 -4.45 -20.58
N ASP A 117 -6.59 -4.84 -21.66
CA ASP A 117 -5.33 -5.58 -21.65
C ASP A 117 -4.09 -4.67 -21.52
N GLY A 118 -4.26 -3.36 -21.77
CA GLY A 118 -3.17 -2.38 -21.74
C GLY A 118 -2.31 -2.29 -23.01
N VAL A 119 -2.63 -2.98 -24.11
CA VAL A 119 -1.79 -3.02 -25.34
C VAL A 119 -1.63 -1.64 -26.03
N HIS A 120 -2.49 -0.69 -25.66
CA HIS A 120 -2.47 0.70 -26.11
C HIS A 120 -1.71 1.66 -25.16
N LEU A 121 -1.23 1.18 -24.02
CA LEU A 121 -0.48 1.94 -23.02
C LEU A 121 1.03 1.72 -23.20
N ASP A 122 1.84 2.55 -22.56
CA ASP A 122 3.29 2.35 -22.48
C ASP A 122 3.65 1.72 -21.11
N PRO A 123 4.72 0.91 -21.00
CA PRO A 123 5.07 0.22 -19.75
C PRO A 123 5.28 1.17 -18.55
N ILE A 124 4.75 0.80 -17.39
CA ILE A 124 4.86 1.61 -16.18
C ILE A 124 6.33 1.79 -15.75
N ARG A 125 6.67 2.97 -15.22
CA ARG A 125 7.94 3.18 -14.54
C ARG A 125 7.75 3.04 -13.03
N LEU A 126 8.24 1.93 -12.49
CA LEU A 126 8.24 1.68 -11.05
C LEU A 126 9.06 2.71 -10.24
N ASN A 127 8.59 2.93 -9.02
CA ASN A 127 9.05 3.91 -8.03
C ASN A 127 8.95 3.33 -6.60
N ALA A 128 9.18 2.02 -6.44
CA ALA A 128 9.02 1.31 -5.17
C ALA A 128 9.80 1.93 -4.00
N GLY A 129 11.04 2.38 -4.25
CA GLY A 129 11.85 3.08 -3.25
C GLY A 129 12.12 2.25 -2.00
N GLU A 130 12.36 2.95 -0.89
CA GLU A 130 12.69 2.36 0.42
C GLU A 130 13.86 1.33 0.29
N ASN A 131 13.75 0.14 0.85
CA ASN A 131 14.77 -0.92 0.79
C ASN A 131 14.60 -1.88 -0.40
N ASN A 132 13.58 -1.69 -1.25
CA ASN A 132 13.24 -2.60 -2.33
C ASN A 132 14.36 -2.70 -3.38
N ARG A 133 14.83 -3.93 -3.65
CA ARG A 133 15.88 -4.19 -4.67
C ARG A 133 15.52 -5.42 -5.53
N PRO A 134 15.82 -5.42 -6.84
CA PRO A 134 15.64 -6.62 -7.66
C PRO A 134 16.52 -7.78 -7.19
N ILE A 135 15.91 -8.96 -7.04
CA ILE A 135 16.56 -10.22 -6.69
C ILE A 135 16.35 -11.19 -7.87
N GLU A 136 17.37 -11.97 -8.25
CA GLU A 136 17.27 -12.89 -9.39
C GLU A 136 16.44 -14.12 -9.02
N ARG A 137 15.18 -14.16 -9.49
CA ARG A 137 14.28 -15.30 -9.27
C ARG A 137 14.77 -16.54 -10.01
N ASN A 138 15.43 -17.44 -9.27
CA ASN A 138 15.97 -18.70 -9.75
C ASN A 138 15.08 -19.94 -9.44
N THR A 139 13.97 -19.77 -8.71
CA THR A 139 13.02 -20.85 -8.37
C THR A 139 11.60 -20.60 -8.87
N ASN A 140 10.88 -21.71 -9.07
CA ASN A 140 9.47 -21.70 -9.52
C ASN A 140 8.48 -21.40 -8.39
N HIS A 141 8.94 -21.11 -7.16
CA HIS A 141 8.06 -20.82 -6.03
C HIS A 141 7.16 -19.60 -6.31
N VAL A 142 5.95 -19.62 -5.77
CA VAL A 142 5.07 -18.46 -5.71
C VAL A 142 5.67 -17.43 -4.76
N VAL A 143 5.74 -16.18 -5.21
CA VAL A 143 5.86 -15.00 -4.35
C VAL A 143 4.74 -14.05 -4.73
N ALA A 144 3.74 -13.93 -3.85
CA ALA A 144 2.55 -13.12 -4.09
C ALA A 144 2.41 -12.02 -3.03
N ALA A 145 1.66 -10.97 -3.34
CA ALA A 145 1.30 -9.97 -2.33
C ALA A 145 -0.09 -9.39 -2.61
N TYR A 146 -0.81 -9.05 -1.55
CA TYR A 146 -2.03 -8.26 -1.63
C TYR A 146 -1.70 -6.79 -1.86
N PHE A 147 -2.35 -6.18 -2.84
CA PHE A 147 -2.39 -4.73 -3.06
C PHE A 147 -3.82 -4.25 -2.84
N VAL A 148 -4.01 -3.27 -1.95
CA VAL A 148 -5.34 -2.84 -1.51
C VAL A 148 -5.82 -1.57 -2.21
N GLU A 149 -7.08 -1.57 -2.63
CA GLU A 149 -7.73 -0.51 -3.41
C GLU A 149 -7.64 0.86 -2.71
N TRP A 150 -7.80 0.88 -1.38
CA TRP A 150 -7.70 2.09 -0.54
C TRP A 150 -6.26 2.55 -0.25
N GLY A 151 -5.23 1.79 -0.64
CA GLY A 151 -3.82 2.12 -0.43
C GLY A 151 -3.41 3.46 -1.04
N VAL A 152 -4.15 3.93 -2.05
CA VAL A 152 -3.91 5.21 -2.75
C VAL A 152 -4.40 6.46 -2.00
N TYR A 153 -4.96 6.29 -0.80
CA TYR A 153 -5.38 7.38 0.09
C TYR A 153 -4.32 7.71 1.15
N GLY A 154 -4.60 7.48 2.44
CA GLY A 154 -3.69 7.87 3.54
C GLY A 154 -2.34 7.18 3.50
N ARG A 155 -2.33 5.88 3.13
CA ARG A 155 -1.13 5.05 2.87
C ARG A 155 -0.27 5.61 1.72
N ALA A 156 -0.86 6.40 0.82
CA ALA A 156 -0.20 7.02 -0.34
C ALA A 156 0.64 6.03 -1.18
N PHE A 157 0.13 4.82 -1.38
CA PHE A 157 0.79 3.73 -2.08
C PHE A 157 0.05 3.37 -3.39
N PRO A 158 0.36 4.08 -4.50
CA PRO A 158 -0.12 3.73 -5.84
C PRO A 158 0.62 2.51 -6.40
N VAL A 159 0.10 1.96 -7.50
CA VAL A 159 0.62 0.74 -8.14
C VAL A 159 2.06 0.90 -8.63
N ASP A 160 2.50 2.12 -8.99
CA ASP A 160 3.90 2.39 -9.34
C ASP A 160 4.89 2.15 -8.19
N LYS A 161 4.44 2.08 -6.93
CA LYS A 161 5.28 1.67 -5.79
C LYS A 161 5.40 0.16 -5.60
N ILE A 162 4.62 -0.67 -6.31
CA ILE A 162 4.74 -2.13 -6.14
C ILE A 162 6.11 -2.59 -6.69
N PRO A 163 6.94 -3.29 -5.90
CA PRO A 163 8.23 -3.86 -6.34
C PRO A 163 8.02 -5.11 -7.21
N ALA A 164 7.27 -4.99 -8.31
CA ALA A 164 6.72 -6.12 -9.06
C ALA A 164 7.76 -7.04 -9.72
N TYR A 165 9.00 -6.59 -9.88
CA TYR A 165 10.13 -7.44 -10.28
C TYR A 165 10.45 -8.55 -9.26
N ASN A 166 10.05 -8.38 -7.99
CA ASN A 166 10.14 -9.36 -6.91
C ASN A 166 8.79 -10.09 -6.68
N LEU A 167 7.81 -9.96 -7.58
CA LEU A 167 6.50 -10.62 -7.46
C LEU A 167 6.23 -11.56 -8.63
N THR A 168 5.29 -12.48 -8.38
CA THR A 168 4.83 -13.51 -9.33
C THR A 168 3.32 -13.44 -9.53
N HIS A 169 2.60 -13.08 -8.46
CA HIS A 169 1.17 -12.79 -8.47
C HIS A 169 0.92 -11.49 -7.67
N ILE A 170 -0.03 -10.66 -8.10
CA ILE A 170 -0.65 -9.60 -7.28
C ILE A 170 -2.10 -9.99 -7.04
N LEU A 171 -2.53 -9.90 -5.79
CA LEU A 171 -3.91 -10.15 -5.37
C LEU A 171 -4.56 -8.79 -5.07
N TYR A 172 -5.56 -8.39 -5.87
CA TYR A 172 -6.19 -7.08 -5.75
C TYR A 172 -7.30 -7.11 -4.70
N GLY A 173 -7.03 -6.52 -3.52
CA GLY A 173 -7.96 -6.45 -2.39
C GLY A 173 -8.82 -5.18 -2.43
N PHE A 174 -10.15 -5.24 -2.57
CA PHE A 174 -10.99 -6.42 -2.80
C PHE A 174 -12.12 -6.06 -3.77
N ILE A 175 -12.54 -7.05 -4.54
CA ILE A 175 -13.70 -6.97 -5.42
C ILE A 175 -14.96 -7.38 -4.64
N PRO A 176 -15.93 -6.48 -4.47
CA PRO A 176 -17.11 -6.75 -3.64
C PRO A 176 -18.18 -7.52 -4.42
N ILE A 177 -19.04 -8.22 -3.68
CA ILE A 177 -20.26 -8.84 -4.19
C ILE A 177 -21.47 -7.96 -3.79
N CYS A 178 -22.28 -7.55 -4.76
CA CYS A 178 -23.43 -6.67 -4.54
C CYS A 178 -24.45 -7.27 -3.57
N GLY A 179 -25.01 -6.42 -2.70
CA GLY A 179 -25.99 -6.82 -1.71
C GLY A 179 -26.26 -5.72 -0.70
N GLY A 180 -27.54 -5.56 -0.32
CA GLY A 180 -27.99 -4.58 0.67
C GLY A 180 -27.90 -5.04 2.13
N ASP A 181 -28.81 -4.51 2.95
CA ASP A 181 -28.96 -4.90 4.36
C ASP A 181 -29.21 -6.41 4.49
N GLY A 182 -28.48 -7.06 5.40
CA GLY A 182 -28.53 -8.50 5.61
C GLY A 182 -27.74 -9.34 4.59
N ILE A 183 -27.12 -8.72 3.57
CA ILE A 183 -26.25 -9.40 2.59
C ILE A 183 -24.79 -8.92 2.69
N ASN A 184 -24.54 -7.66 3.06
CA ASN A 184 -23.21 -7.09 3.29
C ASN A 184 -23.15 -6.32 4.64
N ASP A 185 -23.60 -6.94 5.73
CA ASP A 185 -23.63 -6.27 7.04
C ASP A 185 -22.23 -6.11 7.64
N GLY A 186 -21.27 -6.96 7.26
CA GLY A 186 -19.87 -6.92 7.69
C GLY A 186 -19.17 -5.60 7.35
N LEU A 187 -19.50 -4.97 6.22
CA LEU A 187 -18.99 -3.64 5.82
C LEU A 187 -19.35 -2.53 6.82
N LYS A 188 -20.36 -2.73 7.67
CA LYS A 188 -20.77 -1.74 8.69
C LYS A 188 -19.82 -1.71 9.88
N THR A 189 -18.98 -2.74 10.06
CA THR A 189 -17.98 -2.82 11.15
C THR A 189 -16.83 -1.83 10.98
N ILE A 190 -16.38 -1.59 9.73
CA ILE A 190 -15.37 -0.59 9.36
C ILE A 190 -15.80 0.84 9.77
N GLY A 191 -17.12 1.08 9.81
CA GLY A 191 -17.68 2.41 9.93
C GLY A 191 -17.45 3.27 8.68
N GLY A 192 -17.29 4.57 8.87
CA GLY A 192 -17.14 5.53 7.78
C GLY A 192 -18.31 5.50 6.81
N ASN A 193 -18.03 5.31 5.52
CA ASN A 193 -19.04 5.26 4.45
C ASN A 193 -18.98 3.95 3.62
N SER A 194 -18.26 2.92 4.10
CA SER A 194 -17.90 1.74 3.28
C SER A 194 -19.11 0.99 2.73
N PHE A 195 -20.08 0.64 3.58
CA PHE A 195 -21.35 0.01 3.17
C PHE A 195 -22.10 0.85 2.12
N ASN A 196 -22.22 2.17 2.34
CA ASN A 196 -22.91 3.08 1.42
C ASN A 196 -22.17 3.23 0.08
N ALA A 197 -20.84 3.15 0.07
CA ALA A 197 -20.05 3.15 -1.17
C ALA A 197 -20.43 1.93 -2.04
N LEU A 198 -20.53 0.74 -1.43
CA LEU A 198 -21.02 -0.44 -2.13
C LEU A 198 -22.48 -0.27 -2.61
N GLN A 199 -23.38 0.29 -1.79
CA GLN A 199 -24.76 0.54 -2.23
C GLN A 199 -24.85 1.49 -3.44
N ASN A 200 -23.96 2.49 -3.52
CA ASN A 200 -23.86 3.38 -4.68
C ASN A 200 -23.24 2.67 -5.90
N ALA A 201 -22.20 1.87 -5.71
CA ALA A 201 -21.55 1.11 -6.78
C ALA A 201 -22.47 0.03 -7.38
N CYS A 202 -23.32 -0.58 -6.56
CA CYS A 202 -24.31 -1.58 -6.98
C CYS A 202 -25.67 -0.98 -7.38
N ALA A 203 -25.82 0.35 -7.46
CA ALA A 203 -27.10 0.97 -7.75
C ALA A 203 -27.62 0.63 -9.16
N GLY A 204 -28.61 -0.27 -9.23
CA GLY A 204 -29.18 -0.79 -10.48
C GLY A 204 -28.56 -2.11 -10.96
N ARG A 205 -27.60 -2.68 -10.23
CA ARG A 205 -27.00 -4.00 -10.44
C ARG A 205 -27.69 -5.04 -9.55
N ASP A 206 -27.86 -6.26 -10.04
CA ASP A 206 -28.46 -7.34 -9.25
C ASP A 206 -27.58 -7.72 -8.03
N ASP A 207 -28.20 -8.01 -6.88
CA ASP A 207 -27.54 -8.64 -5.74
C ASP A 207 -26.80 -9.92 -6.19
N PHE A 208 -25.71 -10.27 -5.51
CA PHE A 208 -24.85 -11.41 -5.80
C PHE A 208 -24.07 -11.34 -7.14
N LYS A 209 -24.04 -10.21 -7.84
CA LYS A 209 -23.02 -9.93 -8.87
C LYS A 209 -21.77 -9.26 -8.27
N VAL A 210 -20.58 -9.48 -8.86
CA VAL A 210 -19.38 -8.67 -8.53
C VAL A 210 -19.50 -7.23 -9.06
N ALA A 211 -18.83 -6.28 -8.41
CA ALA A 211 -18.71 -4.89 -8.85
C ALA A 211 -17.29 -4.34 -8.60
N ILE A 212 -17.16 -3.04 -8.34
CA ILE A 212 -15.94 -2.37 -7.85
C ILE A 212 -16.37 -1.56 -6.63
N HIS A 213 -15.61 -1.56 -5.52
CA HIS A 213 -16.06 -0.89 -4.29
C HIS A 213 -15.85 0.62 -4.37
N ASP A 214 -14.65 1.04 -4.78
CA ASP A 214 -14.28 2.42 -5.01
C ASP A 214 -13.86 2.65 -6.48
N PRO A 215 -14.80 2.99 -7.38
CA PRO A 215 -14.49 3.25 -8.79
C PRO A 215 -13.60 4.47 -8.99
N TRP A 216 -13.51 5.39 -8.02
CA TRP A 216 -12.57 6.50 -8.09
C TRP A 216 -11.15 5.98 -7.94
N ALA A 217 -10.85 5.22 -6.88
CA ALA A 217 -9.55 4.57 -6.69
C ALA A 217 -9.22 3.60 -7.83
N ALA A 218 -10.17 2.76 -8.24
CA ALA A 218 -9.97 1.72 -9.24
C ALA A 218 -9.66 2.24 -10.65
N ILE A 219 -10.47 3.15 -11.22
CA ILE A 219 -10.42 3.44 -12.67
C ILE A 219 -10.47 4.93 -13.05
N GLN A 220 -10.86 5.85 -12.16
CA GLN A 220 -11.04 7.28 -12.50
C GLN A 220 -9.92 8.20 -11.97
N LYS A 221 -9.29 7.86 -10.84
CA LYS A 221 -8.30 8.71 -10.16
C LYS A 221 -7.05 8.93 -11.01
N GLY A 222 -6.64 10.20 -11.14
CA GLY A 222 -5.31 10.53 -11.67
C GLY A 222 -4.19 9.92 -10.81
N GLN A 223 -3.26 9.23 -11.46
CA GLN A 223 -2.02 8.68 -10.89
C GLN A 223 -0.83 9.19 -11.73
N GLN A 224 0.40 8.85 -11.32
CA GLN A 224 1.60 9.21 -12.06
C GLN A 224 1.59 8.58 -13.47
N GLY A 225 1.73 9.42 -14.51
CA GLY A 225 1.66 9.01 -15.92
C GLY A 225 0.34 9.37 -16.62
N HIS A 226 -0.78 9.35 -15.89
CA HIS A 226 -2.12 9.59 -16.46
C HIS A 226 -2.35 11.07 -16.86
N ALA A 227 -2.93 11.27 -18.05
CA ALA A 227 -3.44 12.56 -18.52
C ALA A 227 -4.95 12.68 -18.26
N PHE A 228 -5.52 13.88 -18.43
CA PHE A 228 -6.97 14.10 -18.28
C PHE A 228 -7.81 13.18 -19.20
N ASN A 229 -7.30 12.94 -20.41
CA ASN A 229 -7.95 12.15 -21.46
C ASN A 229 -7.43 10.70 -21.59
N THR A 230 -6.66 10.18 -20.62
CA THR A 230 -6.33 8.74 -20.59
C THR A 230 -7.62 7.94 -20.32
N SER A 231 -7.90 6.92 -21.14
CA SER A 231 -9.15 6.14 -21.07
C SER A 231 -9.33 5.38 -19.75
N TYR A 232 -8.24 4.80 -19.25
CA TYR A 232 -8.19 4.03 -18.00
C TYR A 232 -7.21 4.70 -17.05
N LYS A 233 -7.66 4.96 -15.82
CA LYS A 233 -6.85 5.60 -14.77
C LYS A 233 -6.90 4.75 -13.50
N GLY A 234 -6.69 5.35 -12.33
CA GLY A 234 -6.74 4.66 -11.05
C GLY A 234 -5.73 3.53 -10.95
N ASN A 235 -6.04 2.55 -10.11
CA ASN A 235 -5.24 1.34 -9.92
C ASN A 235 -5.25 0.47 -11.18
N PHE A 236 -6.41 0.26 -11.81
CA PHE A 236 -6.58 -0.62 -12.96
C PHE A 236 -5.78 -0.14 -14.17
N GLY A 237 -5.75 1.18 -14.44
CA GLY A 237 -4.89 1.77 -15.47
C GLY A 237 -3.41 1.45 -15.23
N GLN A 238 -2.91 1.71 -14.02
CA GLN A 238 -1.52 1.38 -13.67
C GLN A 238 -1.25 -0.14 -13.65
N LEU A 239 -2.22 -1.00 -13.34
CA LEU A 239 -2.06 -2.47 -13.41
C LEU A 239 -1.99 -2.97 -14.86
N MET A 240 -2.71 -2.32 -15.79
CA MET A 240 -2.53 -2.54 -17.23
C MET A 240 -1.12 -2.10 -17.69
N GLU A 241 -0.66 -0.91 -17.30
CA GLU A 241 0.72 -0.44 -17.56
C GLU A 241 1.78 -1.36 -16.92
N LEU A 242 1.48 -1.94 -15.76
CA LEU A 242 2.35 -2.90 -15.06
C LEU A 242 2.47 -4.22 -15.80
N LYS A 243 1.39 -4.74 -16.40
CA LYS A 243 1.43 -5.93 -17.28
C LYS A 243 2.25 -5.69 -18.55
N GLN A 244 2.28 -4.46 -19.07
CA GLN A 244 3.18 -4.12 -20.19
C GLN A 244 4.67 -4.08 -19.77
N ALA A 245 4.98 -3.84 -18.49
CA ALA A 245 6.35 -3.92 -17.95
C ALA A 245 6.74 -5.33 -17.49
N HIS A 246 5.79 -6.11 -16.98
CA HIS A 246 5.95 -7.44 -16.39
C HIS A 246 4.87 -8.40 -16.93
N PRO A 247 4.98 -8.89 -18.18
CA PRO A 247 3.91 -9.68 -18.80
C PRO A 247 3.61 -11.01 -18.09
N ASP A 248 4.66 -11.66 -17.56
CA ASP A 248 4.58 -12.93 -16.83
C ASP A 248 3.97 -12.80 -15.41
N LEU A 249 3.80 -11.57 -14.90
CA LEU A 249 3.16 -11.30 -13.63
C LEU A 249 1.67 -11.64 -13.73
N LYS A 250 1.18 -12.50 -12.83
CA LYS A 250 -0.26 -12.79 -12.72
C LYS A 250 -0.93 -11.71 -11.88
N ILE A 251 -2.08 -11.18 -12.31
CA ILE A 251 -2.89 -10.27 -11.48
C ILE A 251 -4.26 -10.91 -11.28
N LEU A 252 -4.68 -11.11 -10.03
CA LEU A 252 -5.96 -11.74 -9.71
C LEU A 252 -6.84 -10.75 -8.92
N PRO A 253 -8.13 -10.62 -9.25
CA PRO A 253 -9.10 -9.96 -8.39
C PRO A 253 -9.37 -10.87 -7.19
N SER A 254 -9.13 -10.40 -5.98
CA SER A 254 -9.54 -11.11 -4.78
C SER A 254 -10.95 -10.70 -4.40
N ILE A 255 -11.86 -11.66 -4.37
CA ILE A 255 -13.28 -11.44 -4.11
C ILE A 255 -13.57 -11.86 -2.67
N GLY A 256 -14.06 -10.91 -1.88
CA GLY A 256 -14.34 -11.11 -0.46
C GLY A 256 -13.32 -10.43 0.45
N GLY A 257 -12.71 -11.21 1.34
CA GLY A 257 -11.99 -10.74 2.52
C GLY A 257 -12.96 -10.42 3.67
N TRP A 258 -12.38 -10.13 4.84
CA TRP A 258 -13.01 -10.12 6.16
C TRP A 258 -14.42 -9.50 6.21
N THR A 259 -14.59 -8.34 5.58
CA THR A 259 -15.80 -7.50 5.68
C THR A 259 -16.74 -7.60 4.48
N LEU A 260 -16.34 -8.32 3.43
CA LEU A 260 -17.06 -8.52 2.16
C LEU A 260 -17.45 -9.99 1.92
N SER A 261 -17.21 -10.86 2.91
CA SER A 261 -17.48 -12.31 2.82
C SER A 261 -18.93 -12.70 3.08
N ASP A 262 -19.75 -11.82 3.65
CA ASP A 262 -21.16 -12.09 3.98
C ASP A 262 -22.01 -12.69 2.82
N PRO A 263 -21.85 -12.26 1.55
CA PRO A 263 -22.64 -12.81 0.44
C PRO A 263 -22.39 -14.29 0.14
N PHE A 264 -21.23 -14.84 0.49
CA PHE A 264 -20.90 -16.26 0.23
C PHE A 264 -21.78 -17.22 1.04
N TYR A 265 -22.24 -16.81 2.23
CA TYR A 265 -23.10 -17.64 3.10
C TYR A 265 -24.50 -17.91 2.50
N PHE A 266 -24.86 -17.26 1.39
CA PHE A 266 -26.11 -17.45 0.64
C PHE A 266 -25.95 -18.33 -0.60
N PHE A 267 -24.76 -18.89 -0.84
CA PHE A 267 -24.47 -19.69 -2.04
C PHE A 267 -24.87 -21.17 -1.93
N ASP A 268 -25.58 -21.58 -0.88
CA ASP A 268 -26.33 -22.83 -0.88
C ASP A 268 -27.48 -22.77 -1.92
N ASP A 269 -28.10 -21.61 -2.12
CA ASP A 269 -28.93 -21.34 -3.30
C ASP A 269 -28.06 -21.26 -4.57
N ALA A 270 -28.15 -22.33 -5.37
CA ALA A 270 -27.47 -22.46 -6.65
C ALA A 270 -27.83 -21.36 -7.67
N ASN A 271 -28.96 -20.66 -7.54
CA ASN A 271 -29.31 -19.54 -8.43
C ASN A 271 -28.50 -18.29 -8.10
N LEU A 272 -28.26 -18.03 -6.80
CA LEU A 272 -27.46 -16.89 -6.33
C LEU A 272 -25.98 -17.15 -6.64
N ARG A 273 -25.49 -18.35 -6.32
CA ARG A 273 -24.14 -18.80 -6.67
C ARG A 273 -23.90 -18.78 -8.18
N ARG A 274 -24.87 -19.20 -9.00
CA ARG A 274 -24.73 -19.13 -10.46
C ARG A 274 -24.66 -17.69 -10.98
N ARG A 275 -25.49 -16.78 -10.45
CA ARG A 275 -25.44 -15.35 -10.80
C ARG A 275 -24.07 -14.74 -10.48
N PHE A 276 -23.49 -15.11 -9.34
CA PHE A 276 -22.12 -14.73 -8.99
C PHE A 276 -21.11 -15.24 -10.02
N VAL A 277 -21.10 -16.54 -10.31
CA VAL A 277 -20.20 -17.17 -11.28
C VAL A 277 -20.34 -16.56 -12.69
N ASP A 278 -21.56 -16.29 -13.17
CA ASP A 278 -21.80 -15.58 -14.43
C ASP A 278 -21.26 -14.13 -14.41
N SER A 279 -21.33 -13.45 -13.27
CA SER A 279 -20.78 -12.09 -13.11
C SER A 279 -19.24 -12.05 -13.04
N VAL A 280 -18.59 -13.12 -12.57
CA VAL A 280 -17.13 -13.26 -12.65
C VAL A 280 -16.70 -13.45 -14.10
N GLU A 281 -17.45 -14.20 -14.91
CA GLU A 281 -17.21 -14.27 -16.36
C GLU A 281 -17.37 -12.89 -17.04
N GLU A 282 -18.44 -12.16 -16.70
CA GLU A 282 -18.70 -10.79 -17.16
C GLU A 282 -17.53 -9.85 -16.82
N PHE A 283 -17.00 -9.95 -15.59
CA PHE A 283 -15.90 -9.13 -15.09
C PHE A 283 -14.56 -9.45 -15.80
N LEU A 284 -14.18 -10.73 -15.93
CA LEU A 284 -12.93 -11.13 -16.58
C LEU A 284 -12.91 -10.89 -18.10
N ARG A 285 -14.09 -10.84 -18.76
CA ARG A 285 -14.24 -10.39 -20.16
C ARG A 285 -14.19 -8.87 -20.32
N THR A 286 -14.30 -8.12 -19.22
CA THR A 286 -14.33 -6.66 -19.17
C THR A 286 -12.99 -6.07 -18.71
N TRP A 287 -12.27 -6.75 -17.82
CA TRP A 287 -11.01 -6.32 -17.23
C TRP A 287 -9.88 -7.31 -17.57
N LYS A 288 -9.42 -7.26 -18.83
CA LYS A 288 -8.58 -8.30 -19.43
C LYS A 288 -7.20 -8.45 -18.77
N PHE A 289 -6.68 -7.41 -18.11
CA PHE A 289 -5.40 -7.48 -17.39
C PHE A 289 -5.39 -8.49 -16.23
N PHE A 290 -6.56 -8.90 -15.71
CA PHE A 290 -6.65 -10.00 -14.74
C PHE A 290 -6.43 -11.37 -15.41
N ASP A 291 -5.64 -12.23 -14.77
CA ASP A 291 -5.21 -13.57 -15.23
C ASP A 291 -5.86 -14.72 -14.44
N GLY A 292 -6.96 -14.48 -13.74
CA GLY A 292 -7.59 -15.47 -12.87
C GLY A 292 -8.65 -14.86 -11.95
N VAL A 293 -9.00 -15.58 -10.89
CA VAL A 293 -9.81 -15.08 -9.76
C VAL A 293 -9.30 -15.68 -8.46
N ASP A 294 -9.22 -14.86 -7.42
CA ASP A 294 -8.95 -15.29 -6.05
C ASP A 294 -10.25 -15.18 -5.23
N ILE A 295 -10.55 -16.20 -4.44
CA ILE A 295 -11.76 -16.24 -3.59
C ILE A 295 -11.34 -16.25 -2.13
N ASP A 296 -11.66 -15.18 -1.42
CA ASP A 296 -11.35 -15.01 0.00
C ASP A 296 -12.67 -15.00 0.78
N TRP A 297 -13.21 -16.19 1.06
CA TRP A 297 -14.39 -16.35 1.91
C TRP A 297 -13.93 -16.55 3.34
N GLU A 298 -14.20 -15.56 4.18
CA GLU A 298 -13.89 -15.55 5.62
C GLU A 298 -15.16 -15.76 6.47
N TYR A 299 -15.50 -16.98 6.92
CA TYR A 299 -14.97 -18.29 6.55
C TYR A 299 -16.12 -19.28 6.32
N PRO A 300 -15.96 -20.34 5.50
CA PRO A 300 -16.90 -21.45 5.46
C PRO A 300 -17.19 -22.01 6.86
N GLY A 301 -18.45 -21.96 7.28
CA GLY A 301 -18.89 -22.35 8.61
C GLY A 301 -18.94 -21.22 9.65
N GLY A 302 -18.51 -20.01 9.30
CA GLY A 302 -18.70 -18.79 10.10
C GLY A 302 -17.49 -18.41 10.94
N ASP A 303 -17.77 -17.65 12.01
CA ASP A 303 -16.79 -16.92 12.81
C ASP A 303 -16.02 -15.82 12.02
N GLY A 304 -16.64 -15.27 10.96
CA GLY A 304 -16.19 -14.06 10.23
C GLY A 304 -16.72 -12.76 10.83
N ALA A 305 -16.60 -11.63 10.12
CA ALA A 305 -16.95 -10.29 10.63
C ALA A 305 -18.41 -10.16 11.12
N THR A 306 -19.38 -10.75 10.41
CA THR A 306 -20.79 -10.73 10.83
C THR A 306 -21.13 -11.93 11.71
N ALA A 307 -21.17 -11.69 13.02
CA ALA A 307 -21.49 -12.68 14.02
C ALA A 307 -22.88 -13.31 13.80
N GLY A 308 -22.92 -14.64 13.66
CA GLY A 308 -24.14 -15.42 13.47
C GLY A 308 -24.39 -15.88 12.02
N LEU A 309 -23.57 -15.47 11.06
CA LEU A 309 -23.48 -16.13 9.75
C LEU A 309 -22.62 -17.40 9.82
N GLY A 310 -22.81 -18.29 8.85
CA GLY A 310 -22.06 -19.53 8.69
C GLY A 310 -22.78 -20.80 9.17
N ASN A 311 -22.59 -21.88 8.42
CA ASN A 311 -23.14 -23.20 8.72
C ASN A 311 -22.08 -24.30 8.54
N LYS A 312 -21.54 -24.75 9.67
CA LYS A 312 -20.48 -25.78 9.79
C LYS A 312 -20.91 -27.19 9.30
N GLN A 313 -22.07 -27.34 8.65
CA GLN A 313 -22.52 -28.58 8.01
C GLN A 313 -22.71 -28.46 6.49
N THR A 314 -22.80 -27.26 5.92
CA THR A 314 -23.08 -27.04 4.49
C THR A 314 -21.97 -26.28 3.76
N ASP A 315 -21.34 -25.32 4.43
CA ASP A 315 -20.53 -24.31 3.75
C ASP A 315 -19.30 -24.89 3.06
N GLY A 316 -18.69 -25.95 3.61
CA GLY A 316 -17.56 -26.64 2.98
C GLY A 316 -17.89 -27.35 1.67
N GLU A 317 -19.13 -27.83 1.50
CA GLU A 317 -19.61 -28.38 0.22
C GLU A 317 -20.04 -27.24 -0.72
N THR A 318 -20.67 -26.18 -0.20
CA THR A 318 -20.98 -24.96 -0.97
C THR A 318 -19.71 -24.35 -1.57
N TYR A 319 -18.64 -24.24 -0.78
CA TYR A 319 -17.32 -23.78 -1.19
C TYR A 319 -16.70 -24.72 -2.24
N ARG A 320 -16.74 -26.04 -2.03
CA ARG A 320 -16.25 -27.02 -3.03
C ARG A 320 -16.99 -26.92 -4.37
N VAL A 321 -18.31 -26.71 -4.35
CA VAL A 321 -19.14 -26.52 -5.54
C VAL A 321 -18.87 -25.16 -6.20
N LEU A 322 -18.66 -24.09 -5.42
CA LEU A 322 -18.28 -22.78 -5.93
C LEU A 322 -16.98 -22.85 -6.76
N MET A 323 -15.93 -23.48 -6.22
CA MET A 323 -14.66 -23.64 -6.94
C MET A 323 -14.82 -24.48 -8.21
N GLN A 324 -15.67 -25.52 -8.17
CA GLN A 324 -16.00 -26.34 -9.34
C GLN A 324 -16.70 -25.54 -10.45
N GLU A 325 -17.63 -24.65 -10.08
CA GLU A 325 -18.37 -23.82 -11.03
C GLU A 325 -17.52 -22.67 -11.59
N LEU A 326 -16.65 -22.07 -10.77
CA LEU A 326 -15.68 -21.06 -11.20
C LEU A 326 -14.65 -21.65 -12.17
N ARG A 327 -14.03 -22.78 -11.83
CA ARG A 327 -13.03 -23.45 -12.70
C ARG A 327 -13.61 -23.76 -14.08
N SER A 328 -14.86 -24.23 -14.14
CA SER A 328 -15.61 -24.48 -15.39
C SER A 328 -15.81 -23.21 -16.26
N VAL A 329 -15.94 -22.04 -15.63
CA VAL A 329 -15.97 -20.74 -16.33
C VAL A 329 -14.57 -20.32 -16.80
N LEU A 330 -13.53 -20.54 -16.00
CA LEU A 330 -12.16 -20.24 -16.41
C LEU A 330 -11.72 -21.12 -17.58
N ASP A 331 -11.96 -22.43 -17.54
CA ASP A 331 -11.65 -23.38 -18.63
C ASP A 331 -12.31 -22.96 -19.97
N LYS A 332 -13.52 -22.40 -19.89
CA LYS A 332 -14.23 -21.82 -21.04
C LYS A 332 -13.52 -20.56 -21.56
N LEU A 333 -13.12 -19.65 -20.67
CA LEU A 333 -12.36 -18.44 -21.04
C LEU A 333 -10.98 -18.78 -21.64
N GLU A 334 -10.28 -19.77 -21.11
CA GLU A 334 -9.02 -20.28 -21.66
C GLU A 334 -9.21 -20.79 -23.11
N ASN A 335 -10.20 -21.66 -23.33
CA ASN A 335 -10.50 -22.20 -24.65
C ASN A 335 -10.98 -21.12 -25.65
N GLU A 336 -11.65 -20.06 -25.20
CA GLU A 336 -12.09 -18.95 -26.07
C GLU A 336 -10.99 -17.92 -26.37
N THR A 337 -10.06 -17.67 -25.43
CA THR A 337 -9.07 -16.59 -25.53
C THR A 337 -7.65 -17.06 -25.84
N GLY A 338 -7.33 -18.34 -25.65
CA GLY A 338 -5.97 -18.88 -25.72
C GLY A 338 -5.09 -18.49 -24.53
N ARG A 339 -5.64 -17.86 -23.49
CA ARG A 339 -4.95 -17.56 -22.22
C ARG A 339 -4.99 -18.75 -21.26
N GLU A 340 -4.21 -18.64 -20.20
CA GLU A 340 -4.30 -19.45 -18.98
C GLU A 340 -4.92 -18.57 -17.88
N TYR A 341 -5.93 -19.09 -17.17
CA TYR A 341 -6.64 -18.40 -16.09
C TYR A 341 -6.53 -19.20 -14.79
N GLN A 342 -6.05 -18.57 -13.71
CA GLN A 342 -5.89 -19.24 -12.41
C GLN A 342 -7.14 -19.13 -11.52
N LEU A 343 -7.41 -20.17 -10.73
CA LEU A 343 -8.36 -20.11 -9.61
C LEU A 343 -7.59 -20.29 -8.30
N THR A 344 -7.58 -19.28 -7.45
CA THR A 344 -6.95 -19.34 -6.11
C THR A 344 -7.94 -19.03 -5.01
N THR A 345 -7.51 -19.22 -3.77
CA THR A 345 -8.31 -18.89 -2.60
C THR A 345 -7.42 -18.62 -1.41
N ALA A 346 -7.73 -17.56 -0.65
CA ALA A 346 -7.23 -17.38 0.70
C ALA A 346 -8.11 -18.12 1.72
N ILE A 347 -7.48 -18.69 2.74
CA ILE A 347 -8.17 -19.49 3.77
C ILE A 347 -7.62 -19.19 5.17
N GLY A 348 -8.50 -19.15 6.17
CA GLY A 348 -8.13 -19.03 7.57
C GLY A 348 -7.29 -20.21 8.05
N ALA A 349 -6.13 -19.94 8.65
CA ALA A 349 -5.11 -20.95 8.93
C ALA A 349 -5.39 -21.87 10.13
N ALA A 350 -6.30 -21.52 11.05
CA ALA A 350 -6.59 -22.33 12.22
C ALA A 350 -7.13 -23.73 11.82
N PRO A 351 -6.63 -24.85 12.39
CA PRO A 351 -7.09 -26.21 12.04
C PRO A 351 -8.60 -26.40 12.09
N ALA A 352 -9.26 -25.84 13.10
CA ALA A 352 -10.72 -25.88 13.27
C ALA A 352 -11.52 -25.12 12.18
N LYS A 353 -10.86 -24.34 11.31
CA LYS A 353 -11.42 -23.79 10.06
C LYS A 353 -11.09 -24.68 8.86
N ILE A 354 -9.85 -25.18 8.78
CA ILE A 354 -9.39 -26.05 7.69
C ILE A 354 -10.22 -27.33 7.60
N ASP A 355 -10.59 -27.93 8.74
CA ASP A 355 -11.38 -29.17 8.80
C ASP A 355 -12.87 -28.99 8.48
N LEU A 356 -13.34 -27.76 8.23
CA LEU A 356 -14.72 -27.50 7.77
C LEU A 356 -14.87 -27.65 6.24
N VAL A 357 -13.76 -27.70 5.50
CA VAL A 357 -13.73 -27.79 4.03
C VAL A 357 -12.92 -29.02 3.61
N ASN A 358 -13.41 -29.77 2.62
CA ASN A 358 -12.70 -30.92 2.08
C ASN A 358 -11.69 -30.49 1.01
N TYR A 359 -10.53 -29.98 1.42
CA TYR A 359 -9.49 -29.53 0.49
C TYR A 359 -8.90 -30.67 -0.34
N GLN A 360 -8.96 -31.92 0.14
CA GLN A 360 -8.58 -33.10 -0.66
C GLN A 360 -9.33 -33.15 -1.99
N GLN A 361 -10.63 -32.81 -1.98
CA GLN A 361 -11.47 -32.73 -3.19
C GLN A 361 -11.41 -31.35 -3.85
N THR A 362 -11.37 -30.25 -3.09
CA THR A 362 -11.41 -28.89 -3.67
C THR A 362 -10.13 -28.55 -4.46
N GLN A 363 -8.96 -29.07 -4.06
CA GLN A 363 -7.66 -28.79 -4.71
C GLN A 363 -7.58 -29.16 -6.20
N GLN A 364 -8.53 -29.95 -6.73
CA GLN A 364 -8.56 -30.30 -8.15
C GLN A 364 -8.98 -29.12 -9.04
N TYR A 365 -9.65 -28.12 -8.46
CA TYR A 365 -10.11 -26.91 -9.15
C TYR A 365 -9.19 -25.71 -8.92
N LEU A 366 -8.44 -25.71 -7.81
CA LEU A 366 -7.58 -24.61 -7.37
C LEU A 366 -6.17 -24.75 -7.95
N ASP A 367 -5.54 -23.65 -8.34
CA ASP A 367 -4.11 -23.58 -8.62
C ASP A 367 -3.30 -23.47 -7.32
N TYR A 368 -3.69 -22.51 -6.46
CA TYR A 368 -3.05 -22.26 -5.16
C TYR A 368 -4.06 -22.03 -4.02
N ILE A 369 -3.63 -22.31 -2.81
CA ILE A 369 -4.30 -22.07 -1.53
C ILE A 369 -3.38 -21.15 -0.71
N PHE A 370 -3.77 -19.89 -0.56
CA PHE A 370 -3.08 -18.89 0.25
C PHE A 370 -3.49 -19.07 1.71
N SER A 371 -2.68 -19.81 2.47
CA SER A 371 -2.97 -20.12 3.87
C SER A 371 -2.60 -18.95 4.77
N MET A 372 -3.61 -18.21 5.25
CA MET A 372 -3.48 -16.98 6.05
C MET A 372 -2.94 -17.26 7.44
N THR A 373 -1.65 -17.60 7.47
CA THR A 373 -0.87 -18.09 8.62
C THR A 373 -0.33 -16.93 9.46
N TYR A 374 -1.22 -15.97 9.67
CA TYR A 374 -1.10 -14.77 10.47
C TYR A 374 -2.44 -14.56 11.20
N ASP A 375 -2.60 -13.47 11.95
CA ASP A 375 -3.79 -13.16 12.76
C ASP A 375 -4.19 -14.24 13.78
N PHE A 376 -3.24 -15.09 14.17
CA PHE A 376 -3.40 -16.11 15.20
C PHE A 376 -3.73 -15.49 16.58
N TYR A 377 -3.15 -14.33 16.88
CA TYR A 377 -3.32 -13.59 18.12
C TYR A 377 -3.39 -12.07 17.84
N GLY A 378 -4.13 -11.33 18.64
CA GLY A 378 -4.28 -9.88 18.48
C GLY A 378 -5.13 -9.21 19.55
N ALA A 379 -5.26 -7.89 19.45
CA ALA A 379 -5.85 -7.02 20.48
C ALA A 379 -7.33 -7.28 20.83
N TRP A 380 -8.05 -8.08 20.03
CA TRP A 380 -9.41 -8.55 20.34
C TRP A 380 -9.47 -9.36 21.63
N ASP A 381 -8.38 -10.05 22.01
CA ASP A 381 -8.22 -10.68 23.30
C ASP A 381 -7.01 -10.08 24.03
N ALA A 382 -7.26 -9.23 25.03
CA ALA A 382 -6.21 -8.63 25.87
C ALA A 382 -5.79 -9.53 27.05
N ALA A 383 -6.45 -10.67 27.26
CA ALA A 383 -6.12 -11.63 28.32
C ALA A 383 -5.17 -12.73 27.81
N ASN A 384 -5.30 -13.13 26.54
CA ASN A 384 -4.48 -14.18 25.91
C ASN A 384 -3.56 -13.59 24.83
N LEU A 385 -2.31 -13.29 25.22
CA LEU A 385 -1.25 -12.90 24.29
C LEU A 385 -0.66 -14.13 23.57
N GLY A 386 -0.02 -13.91 22.43
CA GLY A 386 0.64 -14.96 21.65
C GLY A 386 1.31 -14.41 20.40
N HIS A 387 1.96 -15.30 19.63
CA HIS A 387 2.67 -14.93 18.41
C HIS A 387 1.70 -14.87 17.22
N MET A 388 1.46 -13.69 16.66
CA MET A 388 0.41 -13.53 15.63
C MET A 388 0.66 -14.32 14.33
N THR A 389 1.88 -14.78 14.08
CA THR A 389 2.28 -15.46 12.82
C THR A 389 3.44 -16.47 13.01
N GLY A 390 3.56 -17.03 14.22
CA GLY A 390 4.64 -17.96 14.58
C GLY A 390 4.65 -19.25 13.74
N ILE A 391 5.84 -19.82 13.52
CA ILE A 391 5.98 -21.03 12.69
C ILE A 391 5.52 -22.27 13.47
N TYR A 392 5.88 -22.35 14.75
CA TYR A 392 5.65 -23.51 15.61
C TYR A 392 4.95 -23.09 16.93
N PRO A 393 4.40 -24.05 17.70
CA PRO A 393 3.90 -23.78 19.05
C PRO A 393 5.02 -23.22 19.95
N PRO A 394 4.76 -22.22 20.81
CA PRO A 394 5.79 -21.66 21.70
C PRO A 394 6.09 -22.61 22.87
N ALA A 395 7.32 -22.54 23.39
CA ALA A 395 7.80 -23.45 24.45
C ALA A 395 6.99 -23.43 25.76
N HIS A 396 6.10 -22.46 25.95
CA HIS A 396 5.20 -22.36 27.11
C HIS A 396 3.81 -22.99 26.89
N ASP A 397 3.39 -23.22 25.65
CA ASP A 397 2.19 -23.98 25.29
C ASP A 397 2.42 -24.83 24.03
N ALA A 398 2.92 -26.05 24.23
CA ALA A 398 3.11 -27.04 23.16
C ALA A 398 1.79 -27.68 22.67
N SER A 399 0.62 -27.17 23.09
CA SER A 399 -0.70 -27.53 22.56
C SER A 399 -1.37 -26.43 21.73
N ASP A 400 -0.72 -25.28 21.56
CA ASP A 400 -1.11 -24.24 20.61
C ASP A 400 -1.12 -24.78 19.16
N ASP A 401 -2.27 -24.66 18.48
CA ASP A 401 -2.47 -25.04 17.08
C ASP A 401 -2.64 -23.83 16.12
N PHE A 402 -2.53 -22.60 16.65
CA PHE A 402 -2.58 -21.34 15.92
C PHE A 402 -1.16 -20.93 15.46
N ASN A 403 -0.57 -21.76 14.59
CA ASN A 403 0.77 -21.56 14.02
C ASN A 403 0.89 -22.13 12.59
N VAL A 404 1.90 -21.67 11.83
CA VAL A 404 2.14 -22.06 10.42
C VAL A 404 2.22 -23.59 10.29
N HIS A 405 2.93 -24.25 11.21
CA HIS A 405 3.16 -25.69 11.16
C HIS A 405 1.84 -26.46 11.28
N SER A 406 1.07 -26.22 12.35
CA SER A 406 -0.24 -26.85 12.54
C SER A 406 -1.17 -26.62 11.35
N SER A 407 -1.21 -25.41 10.80
CA SER A 407 -2.00 -25.09 9.61
C SER A 407 -1.62 -25.93 8.38
N VAL A 408 -0.33 -25.91 8.02
CA VAL A 408 0.21 -26.65 6.87
C VAL A 408 0.04 -28.16 7.06
N GLN A 409 0.26 -28.70 8.27
CA GLN A 409 0.09 -30.13 8.52
C GLN A 409 -1.37 -30.57 8.39
N HIS A 410 -2.38 -29.75 8.73
CA HIS A 410 -3.78 -30.14 8.52
C HIS A 410 -4.13 -30.24 7.03
N LEU A 411 -3.69 -29.28 6.19
CA LEU A 411 -3.84 -29.37 4.74
C LEU A 411 -3.14 -30.62 4.17
N LEU A 412 -1.89 -30.89 4.58
CA LEU A 412 -1.14 -32.08 4.14
C LEU A 412 -1.79 -33.39 4.63
N ASN A 413 -2.35 -33.43 5.84
CA ASN A 413 -3.03 -34.60 6.39
C ASN A 413 -4.40 -34.87 5.74
N GLN A 414 -5.11 -33.83 5.27
CA GLN A 414 -6.25 -34.03 4.35
C GLN A 414 -5.79 -34.58 2.99
N GLY A 415 -4.52 -34.43 2.62
CA GLY A 415 -3.96 -34.86 1.33
C GLY A 415 -3.94 -33.77 0.26
N VAL A 416 -3.83 -32.50 0.67
CA VAL A 416 -3.54 -31.39 -0.25
C VAL A 416 -2.13 -31.52 -0.81
N SER A 417 -1.97 -31.28 -2.11
CA SER A 417 -0.68 -31.32 -2.79
C SER A 417 0.23 -30.20 -2.27
N PRO A 418 1.45 -30.48 -1.75
CA PRO A 418 2.31 -29.47 -1.12
C PRO A 418 2.51 -28.21 -1.97
N GLN A 419 2.71 -28.38 -3.29
CA GLN A 419 2.97 -27.31 -4.25
C GLN A 419 1.80 -26.32 -4.44
N LYS A 420 0.61 -26.65 -3.93
CA LYS A 420 -0.54 -25.73 -3.93
C LYS A 420 -0.66 -24.91 -2.65
N ILE A 421 0.01 -25.29 -1.57
CA ILE A 421 -0.03 -24.59 -0.29
C ILE A 421 0.97 -23.43 -0.35
N VAL A 422 0.52 -22.20 -0.09
CA VAL A 422 1.34 -20.99 -0.08
C VAL A 422 1.27 -20.36 1.32
N VAL A 423 2.41 -20.09 1.94
CA VAL A 423 2.53 -19.66 3.35
C VAL A 423 2.47 -18.13 3.48
N GLY A 424 1.78 -17.64 4.52
CA GLY A 424 1.57 -16.22 4.78
C GLY A 424 2.75 -15.54 5.48
N ALA A 425 3.04 -14.32 5.03
CA ALA A 425 3.96 -13.35 5.61
C ALA A 425 3.19 -12.10 6.03
N ALA A 426 3.39 -11.64 7.27
CA ALA A 426 2.76 -10.42 7.78
C ALA A 426 3.66 -9.20 7.52
N MET A 427 3.25 -8.29 6.65
CA MET A 427 3.90 -6.98 6.46
C MET A 427 3.42 -5.96 7.51
N TYR A 428 3.01 -6.45 8.68
CA TYR A 428 2.45 -5.72 9.82
C TYR A 428 2.68 -6.52 11.10
N GLY A 429 2.38 -5.89 12.23
CA GLY A 429 2.32 -6.54 13.54
C GLY A 429 1.00 -6.27 14.25
N ARG A 430 0.58 -7.22 15.09
CA ARG A 430 -0.54 -7.06 16.02
C ARG A 430 -0.02 -6.91 17.44
N GLY A 431 -0.65 -6.04 18.22
CA GLY A 431 -0.10 -5.66 19.52
C GLY A 431 -1.08 -5.13 20.55
N TRP A 432 -0.61 -5.15 21.79
CA TRP A 432 -1.34 -4.77 23.01
C TRP A 432 -0.56 -3.68 23.74
N THR A 433 -1.26 -2.81 24.48
CA THR A 433 -0.65 -1.84 25.40
C THR A 433 -0.77 -2.30 26.86
N GLY A 434 0.03 -1.72 27.76
CA GLY A 434 -0.03 -1.97 29.20
C GLY A 434 0.55 -3.30 29.68
N VAL A 435 1.11 -4.14 28.81
CA VAL A 435 1.69 -5.45 29.11
C VAL A 435 2.85 -5.33 30.11
N GLN A 436 2.60 -5.74 31.35
CA GLN A 436 3.60 -5.74 32.42
C GLN A 436 4.29 -7.11 32.51
N PRO A 437 5.62 -7.18 32.72
CA PRO A 437 6.32 -8.44 32.93
C PRO A 437 5.76 -9.22 34.13
N ASN A 438 5.29 -10.44 33.89
CA ASN A 438 4.99 -11.42 34.93
C ASN A 438 6.26 -12.19 35.37
N SER A 439 6.12 -13.26 36.15
CA SER A 439 7.24 -14.13 36.57
C SER A 439 7.63 -15.21 35.55
N GLY A 440 7.25 -15.03 34.28
CA GLY A 440 7.42 -15.96 33.16
C GLY A 440 7.83 -15.23 31.88
N HIS A 441 7.15 -15.51 30.77
CA HIS A 441 7.43 -14.89 29.47
C HIS A 441 6.48 -13.71 29.21
N LEU A 442 6.90 -12.72 28.41
CA LEU A 442 6.02 -11.58 28.09
C LEU A 442 4.73 -12.02 27.39
N MET A 443 4.78 -13.05 26.53
CA MET A 443 3.57 -13.63 25.92
C MET A 443 2.63 -14.36 26.88
N THR A 444 3.05 -14.71 28.10
CA THR A 444 2.13 -15.27 29.12
C THR A 444 1.56 -14.20 30.07
N SER A 445 1.81 -12.93 29.77
CA SER A 445 1.24 -11.77 30.48
C SER A 445 -0.07 -11.32 29.82
N SER A 446 -0.74 -10.32 30.39
CA SER A 446 -1.97 -9.73 29.82
C SER A 446 -1.79 -8.24 29.52
N GLY A 447 -2.46 -7.74 28.48
CA GLY A 447 -2.53 -6.32 28.15
C GLY A 447 -3.72 -5.60 28.79
N SER A 448 -3.82 -4.29 28.53
CA SER A 448 -4.99 -3.46 28.92
C SER A 448 -5.82 -2.95 27.74
N GLY A 449 -5.45 -3.29 26.51
CA GLY A 449 -6.09 -2.85 25.27
C GLY A 449 -5.16 -3.00 24.07
N PRO A 450 -5.56 -2.56 22.86
CA PRO A 450 -4.69 -2.48 21.70
C PRO A 450 -3.46 -1.58 21.91
N VAL A 451 -2.38 -1.86 21.18
CA VAL A 451 -1.29 -0.89 20.94
C VAL A 451 -1.81 0.24 20.04
N PRO A 452 -1.36 1.51 20.19
CA PRO A 452 -1.66 2.56 19.22
C PRO A 452 -1.21 2.16 17.80
N GLY A 453 -2.13 2.19 16.84
CA GLY A 453 -1.89 1.66 15.50
C GLY A 453 -1.33 2.67 14.49
N THR A 454 -0.87 2.18 13.34
CA THR A 454 -0.53 3.03 12.19
C THR A 454 -1.82 3.51 11.48
N TRP A 455 -2.80 2.61 11.32
CA TRP A 455 -4.09 2.91 10.69
C TRP A 455 -5.30 2.47 11.53
N GLU A 456 -5.15 1.41 12.34
CA GLU A 456 -6.18 0.82 13.21
C GLU A 456 -5.53 0.42 14.54
N ASP A 457 -6.10 0.83 15.68
CA ASP A 457 -5.55 0.48 16.99
C ASP A 457 -5.48 -1.04 17.19
N GLY A 458 -4.27 -1.55 17.44
CA GLY A 458 -3.96 -2.97 17.50
C GLY A 458 -3.19 -3.49 16.29
N VAL A 459 -3.01 -2.68 15.23
CA VAL A 459 -2.28 -3.00 13.99
C VAL A 459 -1.25 -1.93 13.67
N VAL A 460 0.00 -2.34 13.42
CA VAL A 460 1.13 -1.45 13.11
C VAL A 460 1.82 -1.93 11.82
N ASP A 461 2.08 -1.04 10.87
CA ASP A 461 2.79 -1.36 9.62
C ASP A 461 4.19 -1.91 9.91
N TYR A 462 4.69 -2.88 9.13
CA TYR A 462 6.07 -3.36 9.30
C TYR A 462 7.09 -2.21 9.16
N ARG A 463 6.88 -1.31 8.20
CA ARG A 463 7.68 -0.08 8.02
C ARG A 463 7.72 0.81 9.26
N ASP A 464 6.71 0.79 10.12
CA ASP A 464 6.67 1.51 11.39
C ASP A 464 7.42 0.73 12.49
N ILE A 465 7.19 -0.58 12.57
CA ILE A 465 7.89 -1.49 13.49
C ILE A 465 9.41 -1.49 13.25
N ALA A 466 9.85 -1.42 11.98
CA ALA A 466 11.26 -1.29 11.61
C ALA A 466 11.89 0.00 12.17
N ARG A 467 11.16 1.13 12.16
CA ARG A 467 11.63 2.38 12.79
C ARG A 467 11.62 2.31 14.31
N PHE A 468 10.67 1.56 14.90
CA PHE A 468 10.62 1.33 16.35
C PHE A 468 11.83 0.49 16.81
N ALA A 469 12.17 -0.57 16.07
CA ALA A 469 13.30 -1.45 16.35
C ALA A 469 14.68 -0.75 16.28
N GLN A 470 14.80 0.32 15.49
CA GLN A 470 16.01 1.17 15.42
C GLN A 470 16.14 2.16 16.60
N SER A 471 15.19 2.20 17.53
CA SER A 471 15.17 3.16 18.63
C SER A 471 15.43 2.51 20.00
N ASN A 472 16.16 3.20 20.87
CA ASN A 472 16.49 2.75 22.22
C ASN A 472 15.29 2.65 23.19
N GLU A 473 14.06 2.85 22.72
CA GLU A 473 12.83 2.73 23.51
C GLU A 473 12.18 1.33 23.43
N TRP A 474 12.49 0.55 22.40
CA TRP A 474 11.93 -0.79 22.18
C TRP A 474 13.02 -1.86 22.28
N THR A 475 12.69 -3.01 22.86
CA THR A 475 13.55 -4.20 22.87
C THR A 475 12.94 -5.27 21.97
N ARG A 476 13.71 -5.78 21.00
CA ARG A 476 13.33 -6.94 20.17
C ARG A 476 13.63 -8.23 20.91
N TYR A 477 12.68 -9.16 20.84
CA TYR A 477 12.80 -10.53 21.34
C TYR A 477 12.58 -11.52 20.19
N TYR A 478 13.15 -12.72 20.36
CA TYR A 478 13.00 -13.86 19.47
C TYR A 478 12.61 -15.07 20.30
N ASP A 479 11.62 -15.83 19.87
CA ASP A 479 11.23 -17.11 20.48
C ASP A 479 11.81 -18.24 19.62
N ASP A 480 12.86 -18.88 20.13
CA ASP A 480 13.60 -19.93 19.41
C ASP A 480 12.74 -21.17 19.10
N GLU A 481 11.73 -21.47 19.93
CA GLU A 481 10.85 -22.63 19.72
C GLU A 481 9.78 -22.29 18.67
N ALA A 482 9.10 -21.15 18.82
CA ALA A 482 8.07 -20.71 17.87
C ALA A 482 8.62 -20.18 16.53
N GLN A 483 9.92 -19.86 16.47
CA GLN A 483 10.59 -19.13 15.38
C GLN A 483 9.90 -17.79 15.07
N ALA A 484 9.58 -17.02 16.11
CA ALA A 484 8.73 -15.83 16.05
C ALA A 484 9.37 -14.59 16.72
N VAL A 485 8.94 -13.38 16.35
CA VAL A 485 9.46 -12.11 16.90
C VAL A 485 8.39 -11.25 17.56
N TYR A 486 8.85 -10.44 18.52
CA TYR A 486 8.07 -9.34 19.07
C TYR A 486 8.96 -8.19 19.55
N LEU A 487 8.43 -6.96 19.51
CA LEU A 487 8.98 -5.81 20.21
C LEU A 487 8.25 -5.59 21.54
N HIS A 488 8.94 -5.08 22.56
CA HIS A 488 8.33 -4.57 23.80
C HIS A 488 8.90 -3.20 24.19
N LYS A 489 8.02 -2.28 24.59
CA LYS A 489 8.34 -0.95 25.12
C LYS A 489 8.02 -0.87 26.60
N ALA A 490 9.03 -1.07 27.45
CA ALA A 490 8.85 -1.20 28.90
C ALA A 490 8.24 0.05 29.60
N SER A 491 8.32 1.24 28.99
CA SER A 491 7.75 2.48 29.57
C SER A 491 6.22 2.56 29.52
N THR A 492 5.60 1.87 28.56
CA THR A 492 4.15 1.87 28.29
C THR A 492 3.55 0.47 28.43
N GLY A 493 4.38 -0.58 28.33
CA GLY A 493 3.93 -1.95 28.20
C GLY A 493 3.40 -2.27 26.81
N ASP A 494 3.78 -1.52 25.78
CA ASP A 494 3.40 -1.86 24.41
C ASP A 494 4.16 -3.11 23.96
N LEU A 495 3.45 -4.12 23.46
CA LEU A 495 4.00 -5.34 22.91
C LEU A 495 3.43 -5.55 21.50
N ILE A 496 4.28 -5.79 20.50
CA ILE A 496 3.88 -6.02 19.11
C ILE A 496 4.51 -7.34 18.63
N SER A 497 3.70 -8.33 18.28
CA SER A 497 4.15 -9.52 17.54
C SER A 497 4.05 -9.26 16.04
N TYR A 498 5.00 -9.75 15.26
CA TYR A 498 5.14 -9.43 13.83
C TYR A 498 6.01 -10.46 13.09
N ASP A 499 6.21 -10.29 11.79
CA ASP A 499 7.28 -10.94 11.01
C ASP A 499 8.46 -9.97 10.80
N ASP A 500 9.69 -10.47 10.74
CA ASP A 500 10.83 -9.72 10.19
C ASP A 500 11.69 -10.58 9.26
N ALA A 501 12.74 -9.99 8.66
CA ALA A 501 13.61 -10.69 7.73
C ALA A 501 14.20 -12.03 8.26
N VAL A 502 14.28 -12.23 9.58
CA VAL A 502 14.73 -13.48 10.20
C VAL A 502 13.60 -14.52 10.23
N THR A 503 12.39 -14.15 10.68
CA THR A 503 11.24 -15.09 10.69
C THR A 503 10.78 -15.42 9.28
N ILE A 504 10.80 -14.45 8.37
CA ILE A 504 10.52 -14.64 6.94
C ILE A 504 11.52 -15.61 6.31
N LYS A 505 12.82 -15.51 6.62
CA LYS A 505 13.79 -16.51 6.14
C LYS A 505 13.50 -17.89 6.72
N ALA A 506 13.15 -18.00 8.01
CA ALA A 506 12.76 -19.27 8.61
C ALA A 506 11.49 -19.86 7.97
N LYS A 507 10.51 -19.03 7.58
CA LYS A 507 9.34 -19.44 6.80
C LYS A 507 9.70 -19.91 5.38
N ALA A 508 10.64 -19.24 4.71
CA ALA A 508 11.14 -19.67 3.41
C ALA A 508 11.88 -21.02 3.50
N ASP A 509 12.74 -21.19 4.51
CA ASP A 509 13.43 -22.46 4.80
C ASP A 509 12.40 -23.58 5.10
N TYR A 510 11.32 -23.27 5.83
CA TYR A 510 10.21 -24.19 6.09
C TYR A 510 9.43 -24.55 4.81
N VAL A 511 9.15 -23.58 3.93
CA VAL A 511 8.51 -23.79 2.62
C VAL A 511 9.34 -24.74 1.75
N ILE A 512 10.66 -24.51 1.69
CA ILE A 512 11.59 -25.37 0.94
C ILE A 512 11.63 -26.78 1.55
N ALA A 513 11.78 -26.88 2.88
CA ALA A 513 11.86 -28.17 3.58
C ALA A 513 10.60 -29.03 3.45
N ASN A 514 9.42 -28.40 3.37
CA ASN A 514 8.14 -29.08 3.18
C ASN A 514 7.68 -29.15 1.71
N ASN A 515 8.50 -28.67 0.75
CA ASN A 515 8.22 -28.69 -0.70
C ASN A 515 6.89 -27.96 -1.05
N LEU A 516 6.63 -26.83 -0.38
CA LEU A 516 5.40 -26.05 -0.54
C LEU A 516 5.44 -25.14 -1.79
N GLY A 517 4.27 -24.63 -2.19
CA GLY A 517 4.12 -23.79 -3.39
C GLY A 517 4.93 -22.50 -3.35
N GLY A 518 5.02 -21.85 -2.19
CA GLY A 518 5.77 -20.61 -2.02
C GLY A 518 5.29 -19.80 -0.82
N MET A 519 5.40 -18.47 -0.92
CA MET A 519 4.90 -17.53 0.09
C MET A 519 4.04 -16.43 -0.53
N PHE A 520 3.15 -15.84 0.27
CA PHE A 520 2.40 -14.64 -0.06
C PHE A 520 2.37 -13.68 1.14
N ALA A 521 2.13 -12.39 0.89
CA ALA A 521 2.16 -11.37 1.92
C ALA A 521 0.91 -10.48 1.96
N TRP A 522 0.51 -10.08 3.17
CA TRP A 522 -0.50 -9.06 3.44
C TRP A 522 0.13 -7.94 4.29
N GLU A 523 0.03 -6.65 3.95
CA GLU A 523 -0.34 -6.01 2.68
C GLU A 523 0.87 -5.22 2.14
N ILE A 524 1.04 -5.16 0.81
CA ILE A 524 2.31 -4.75 0.17
C ILE A 524 2.72 -3.30 0.48
N ASP A 525 1.76 -2.44 0.81
CA ASP A 525 2.01 -1.04 1.12
C ASP A 525 2.57 -0.81 2.53
N ALA A 526 2.47 -1.78 3.44
CA ALA A 526 2.97 -1.70 4.81
C ALA A 526 4.44 -2.16 4.97
N ASP A 527 5.01 -2.81 3.96
CA ASP A 527 6.45 -3.15 3.89
C ASP A 527 7.30 -1.91 3.55
N ASN A 528 8.57 -1.92 3.97
CA ASN A 528 9.62 -1.02 3.50
C ASN A 528 10.51 -1.68 2.43
N GLY A 529 10.26 -2.95 2.10
CA GLY A 529 11.01 -3.80 1.18
C GLY A 529 11.84 -4.87 1.89
N ASP A 530 12.09 -4.79 3.20
CA ASP A 530 12.88 -5.79 3.93
C ASP A 530 12.14 -7.13 4.01
N ILE A 531 10.81 -7.14 4.13
CA ILE A 531 10.00 -8.39 4.13
C ILE A 531 10.04 -9.04 2.75
N LEU A 532 9.69 -8.32 1.68
CA LEU A 532 9.67 -8.92 0.35
C LEU A 532 11.07 -9.35 -0.14
N ASN A 533 12.11 -8.57 0.18
CA ASN A 533 13.50 -8.97 -0.08
C ASN A 533 13.84 -10.29 0.62
N ALA A 534 13.43 -10.46 1.88
CA ALA A 534 13.67 -11.70 2.63
C ALA A 534 12.88 -12.89 2.08
N ILE A 535 11.64 -12.69 1.61
CA ILE A 535 10.86 -13.74 0.93
C ILE A 535 11.60 -14.22 -0.33
N GLN A 536 12.02 -13.31 -1.20
CA GLN A 536 12.72 -13.67 -2.45
C GLN A 536 14.08 -14.31 -2.19
N SER A 537 14.98 -13.68 -1.42
CA SER A 537 16.30 -14.26 -1.14
C SER A 537 16.20 -15.61 -0.42
N GLY A 538 15.24 -15.77 0.50
CA GLY A 538 14.96 -17.05 1.16
C GLY A 538 14.54 -18.15 0.18
N LEU A 539 13.49 -17.90 -0.63
CA LEU A 539 12.96 -18.89 -1.58
C LEU A 539 13.87 -19.13 -2.79
N ALA A 540 14.83 -18.24 -3.04
CA ALA A 540 15.89 -18.43 -4.04
C ALA A 540 17.06 -19.31 -3.54
N ASN A 541 17.10 -19.64 -2.25
CA ASN A 541 18.34 -20.06 -1.54
C ASN A 541 19.51 -19.11 -1.83
N ASP A 542 19.23 -17.80 -1.98
CA ASP A 542 20.26 -16.81 -2.22
C ASP A 542 21.05 -16.60 -0.93
N THR A 543 22.28 -17.10 -0.94
CA THR A 543 23.23 -16.96 0.17
C THR A 543 24.11 -15.72 0.04
N THR A 544 23.87 -14.88 -0.97
CA THR A 544 24.42 -13.52 -1.03
C THR A 544 23.86 -12.74 0.16
N PRO A 545 24.69 -12.27 1.11
CA PRO A 545 24.19 -11.48 2.23
C PRO A 545 23.51 -10.21 1.71
N PRO A 546 22.57 -9.62 2.48
CA PRO A 546 22.12 -8.26 2.21
C PRO A 546 23.34 -7.36 2.01
N ALA A 547 23.36 -6.61 0.91
CA ALA A 547 24.43 -5.65 0.66
C ALA A 547 24.40 -4.60 1.77
N ASN A 548 25.47 -4.53 2.58
CA ASN A 548 25.55 -3.66 3.74
C ASN A 548 25.16 -2.23 3.38
N ARG A 549 24.30 -1.62 4.20
CA ARG A 549 23.86 -0.24 4.05
C ARG A 549 24.77 0.65 4.88
N ALA A 550 24.99 1.89 4.44
CA ALA A 550 25.74 2.83 5.25
C ALA A 550 24.93 3.21 6.50
N PRO A 551 25.58 3.40 7.67
CA PRO A 551 24.92 3.91 8.86
C PRO A 551 24.40 5.33 8.62
N THR A 552 23.52 5.82 9.47
CA THR A 552 23.12 7.24 9.49
C THR A 552 23.79 7.95 10.65
N ALA A 553 24.63 8.93 10.36
CA ALA A 553 25.26 9.79 11.36
C ALA A 553 24.26 10.83 11.90
N ARG A 554 24.33 11.11 13.21
CA ARG A 554 23.59 12.22 13.84
C ARG A 554 24.46 12.91 14.88
N ALA A 555 24.94 14.12 14.57
CA ALA A 555 25.83 14.90 15.43
C ALA A 555 25.09 15.62 16.59
N GLY A 556 23.76 15.61 16.57
CA GLY A 556 22.92 16.32 17.54
C GLY A 556 22.63 17.77 17.09
N ALA A 557 21.97 18.53 17.96
CA ALA A 557 21.59 19.91 17.66
C ALA A 557 22.72 20.92 17.94
N ASP A 558 22.76 21.98 17.14
CA ASP A 558 23.60 23.16 17.36
C ASP A 558 23.43 23.74 18.77
N GLN A 559 24.52 24.25 19.34
CA GLN A 559 24.56 24.73 20.73
C GLN A 559 24.98 26.21 20.80
N GLN A 560 24.53 26.90 21.85
CA GLN A 560 25.06 28.19 22.29
C GLN A 560 25.60 28.03 23.70
N VAL A 561 26.82 28.50 23.93
CA VAL A 561 27.55 28.31 25.20
C VAL A 561 28.39 29.53 25.55
N GLU A 562 28.62 29.76 26.84
CA GLU A 562 29.51 30.81 27.31
C GLU A 562 30.99 30.47 27.09
N SER A 563 31.85 31.51 27.02
CA SER A 563 33.30 31.34 27.06
C SER A 563 33.75 30.47 28.26
N ALA A 564 34.66 29.53 28.03
CA ALA A 564 35.12 28.53 29.02
C ALA A 564 34.07 27.54 29.58
N ALA A 565 32.86 27.46 28.99
CA ALA A 565 31.90 26.41 29.32
C ALA A 565 32.39 25.00 28.91
N SER A 566 31.92 23.96 29.61
CA SER A 566 32.10 22.57 29.17
C SER A 566 31.04 22.24 28.11
N VAL A 567 31.48 21.72 26.97
CA VAL A 567 30.62 21.35 25.84
C VAL A 567 30.63 19.84 25.67
N SER A 568 29.47 19.26 25.33
CA SER A 568 29.30 17.84 25.04
C SER A 568 28.59 17.66 23.69
N LEU A 569 29.24 16.98 22.75
CA LEU A 569 28.71 16.60 21.45
C LEU A 569 28.22 15.15 21.56
N ASN A 570 26.98 14.86 21.17
CA ASN A 570 26.39 13.54 21.37
C ASN A 570 25.93 12.89 20.05
N GLY A 571 26.69 11.89 19.63
CA GLY A 571 26.45 11.06 18.45
C GLY A 571 25.53 9.86 18.69
N SER A 572 25.04 9.63 19.92
CA SER A 572 24.33 8.39 20.32
C SER A 572 22.94 8.19 19.71
N ALA A 573 22.52 9.08 18.81
CA ALA A 573 21.31 8.95 17.99
C ALA A 573 21.63 8.48 16.55
N SER A 574 22.90 8.20 16.25
CA SER A 574 23.34 7.54 15.03
C SER A 574 22.98 6.06 15.09
N SER A 575 22.58 5.48 13.96
CA SER A 575 22.04 4.11 13.88
C SER A 575 22.48 3.43 12.60
N ASP A 576 22.60 2.11 12.65
CA ASP A 576 22.89 1.28 11.49
C ASP A 576 21.61 0.58 10.97
N PRO A 577 21.30 0.61 9.65
CA PRO A 577 20.13 -0.07 9.11
C PRO A 577 20.15 -1.60 9.24
N ASP A 578 21.34 -2.20 9.28
CA ASP A 578 21.59 -3.64 9.37
C ASP A 578 21.97 -4.07 10.81
N ASN A 579 21.94 -3.13 11.77
CA ASN A 579 22.32 -3.25 13.18
C ASN A 579 23.81 -3.60 13.42
N ASP A 580 24.71 -3.24 12.50
CA ASP A 580 26.14 -3.48 12.65
C ASP A 580 26.81 -2.58 13.72
N VAL A 581 27.99 -2.99 14.20
CA VAL A 581 28.64 -2.38 15.38
C VAL A 581 29.32 -1.05 15.03
N LEU A 582 28.66 0.05 15.39
CA LEU A 582 29.11 1.40 15.06
C LEU A 582 30.40 1.86 15.76
N SER A 583 31.28 2.44 14.94
CA SER A 583 32.42 3.27 15.34
C SER A 583 32.12 4.75 15.06
N TYR A 584 32.75 5.63 15.86
CA TYR A 584 32.48 7.08 15.87
C TYR A 584 33.79 7.85 15.86
N VAL A 585 33.89 8.88 14.99
CA VAL A 585 35.04 9.78 14.92
C VAL A 585 34.56 11.22 14.86
N TRP A 586 34.95 12.02 15.85
CA TRP A 586 34.68 13.46 15.89
C TRP A 586 35.87 14.28 15.38
N GLN A 587 35.64 15.16 14.41
CA GLN A 587 36.64 16.08 13.87
C GLN A 587 36.16 17.54 13.96
N GLN A 588 36.98 18.42 14.54
CA GLN A 588 36.77 19.86 14.41
C GLN A 588 37.16 20.34 13.00
N THR A 589 36.25 21.03 12.33
CA THR A 589 36.41 21.53 10.95
C THR A 589 36.52 23.06 10.85
N SER A 590 36.08 23.81 11.88
CA SER A 590 36.23 25.27 11.92
C SER A 590 36.31 25.85 13.34
N GLY A 591 36.75 27.11 13.42
CA GLY A 591 36.92 27.89 14.65
C GLY A 591 38.26 27.66 15.38
N PRO A 592 38.53 28.38 16.49
CA PRO A 592 39.69 28.13 17.34
C PRO A 592 39.78 26.68 17.81
N THR A 593 40.97 26.07 17.71
CA THR A 593 41.20 24.66 18.03
C THR A 593 40.95 24.35 19.50
N VAL A 594 40.16 23.31 19.78
CA VAL A 594 39.88 22.82 21.13
C VAL A 594 40.48 21.44 21.40
N ASN A 595 40.74 21.13 22.67
CA ASN A 595 41.14 19.79 23.10
C ASN A 595 39.87 18.91 23.21
N LEU A 596 39.59 18.16 22.14
CA LEU A 596 38.43 17.27 22.01
C LEU A 596 38.80 15.84 22.39
N ASN A 597 37.99 15.14 23.20
CA ASN A 597 38.06 13.67 23.24
C ASN A 597 37.25 13.11 22.07
N SER A 598 37.90 12.52 21.07
CA SER A 598 37.25 12.04 19.83
C SER A 598 36.62 10.65 19.92
N ASP A 599 36.91 9.92 21.00
CA ASP A 599 36.76 8.48 21.05
C ASP A 599 35.35 8.06 21.51
N GLY A 600 34.52 7.61 20.56
CA GLY A 600 33.17 7.11 20.82
C GLY A 600 32.06 8.15 20.58
N ALA A 601 30.82 7.76 20.86
CA ALA A 601 29.64 8.56 20.52
C ALA A 601 29.60 9.94 21.19
N ILE A 602 30.14 10.08 22.41
CA ILE A 602 30.11 11.34 23.17
C ILE A 602 31.51 11.96 23.23
N ALA A 603 31.68 13.11 22.58
CA ALA A 603 32.90 13.90 22.60
C ALA A 603 32.70 15.17 23.45
N ASN A 604 33.72 15.57 24.21
CA ASN A 604 33.67 16.74 25.08
C ASN A 604 34.89 17.63 24.91
N PHE A 605 34.71 18.93 25.18
CA PHE A 605 35.78 19.91 25.22
C PHE A 605 35.41 21.09 26.12
N ILE A 606 36.38 21.95 26.43
CA ILE A 606 36.13 23.26 27.07
C ILE A 606 36.15 24.33 25.99
N ALA A 607 35.08 25.14 25.90
CA ALA A 607 34.96 26.21 24.93
C ALA A 607 36.10 27.25 25.10
N PRO A 608 36.67 27.78 24.01
CA PRO A 608 37.68 28.82 24.08
C PRO A 608 37.13 30.08 24.77
N ILE A 609 38.02 30.86 25.41
CA ILE A 609 37.68 32.22 25.84
C ILE A 609 37.79 33.12 24.62
N VAL A 610 36.68 33.79 24.27
CA VAL A 610 36.59 34.64 23.07
C VAL A 610 36.09 36.04 23.42
N THR A 611 36.55 37.05 22.67
CA THR A 611 36.20 38.47 22.88
C THR A 611 35.11 38.98 21.94
N ASN A 612 34.68 38.13 21.00
CA ASN A 612 33.55 38.32 20.09
C ASN A 612 32.91 36.93 19.91
N ASP A 613 31.60 36.87 19.68
CA ASP A 613 30.88 35.60 19.48
C ASP A 613 31.54 34.80 18.34
N THR A 614 31.84 33.53 18.60
CA THR A 614 32.70 32.70 17.73
C THR A 614 32.10 31.31 17.54
N THR A 615 31.80 30.95 16.29
CA THR A 615 31.32 29.61 15.95
C THR A 615 32.49 28.63 15.77
N LEU A 616 32.40 27.49 16.45
CA LEU A 616 33.15 26.28 16.14
C LEU A 616 32.28 25.36 15.29
N ALA A 617 32.87 24.58 14.39
CA ALA A 617 32.18 23.55 13.63
C ALA A 617 32.85 22.19 13.83
N PHE A 618 32.03 21.16 13.99
CA PHE A 618 32.46 19.77 14.13
C PHE A 618 31.69 18.87 13.16
N THR A 619 32.36 17.86 12.64
CA THR A 619 31.77 16.77 11.87
C THR A 619 31.91 15.49 12.69
N LEU A 620 30.80 14.75 12.82
CA LEU A 620 30.79 13.37 13.27
C LEU A 620 30.83 12.47 12.03
N THR A 621 31.79 11.55 11.97
CA THR A 621 31.76 10.40 11.05
C THR A 621 31.34 9.16 11.84
N VAL A 622 30.42 8.38 11.27
CA VAL A 622 29.95 7.10 11.83
C VAL A 622 30.22 6.00 10.80
N SER A 623 30.69 4.83 11.25
CA SER A 623 31.05 3.72 10.36
C SER A 623 30.81 2.35 11.02
N ASP A 624 30.18 1.44 10.27
CA ASP A 624 30.04 0.00 10.55
C ASP A 624 31.36 -0.78 10.43
N GLY A 625 32.40 -0.16 9.86
CA GLY A 625 33.71 -0.79 9.55
C GLY A 625 33.93 -1.09 8.07
N THR A 626 32.91 -0.93 7.22
CA THR A 626 32.96 -1.07 5.75
C THR A 626 32.43 0.16 5.01
N LEU A 627 31.34 0.77 5.48
CA LEU A 627 30.75 2.01 4.96
C LEU A 627 30.75 3.10 6.05
N SER A 628 30.32 4.31 5.70
CA SER A 628 30.29 5.44 6.63
C SER A 628 29.40 6.58 6.16
N ASP A 629 28.85 7.34 7.10
CA ASP A 629 28.10 8.59 6.88
C ASP A 629 28.63 9.71 7.79
N THR A 630 28.27 10.97 7.50
CA THR A 630 28.75 12.15 8.20
C THR A 630 27.67 13.20 8.46
N ASP A 631 27.60 13.70 9.70
CA ASP A 631 26.72 14.80 10.10
C ASP A 631 27.51 15.92 10.81
N ASN A 632 26.97 17.13 10.88
CA ASN A 632 27.67 18.32 11.36
C ASN A 632 26.92 19.04 12.49
N VAL A 633 27.67 19.63 13.42
CA VAL A 633 27.12 20.44 14.52
C VAL A 633 27.96 21.70 14.74
N LEU A 634 27.27 22.82 15.00
CA LEU A 634 27.86 24.13 15.26
C LEU A 634 27.74 24.48 16.75
N ILE A 635 28.84 24.98 17.32
CA ILE A 635 28.89 25.44 18.71
C ILE A 635 29.23 26.93 18.71
N ASN A 636 28.26 27.77 19.05
CA ASN A 636 28.41 29.21 19.09
C ASN A 636 28.84 29.64 20.50
N VAL A 637 30.10 30.05 20.62
CA VAL A 637 30.71 30.45 21.89
C VAL A 637 30.56 31.95 22.06
N GLN A 638 29.89 32.38 23.13
CA GLN A 638 29.60 33.77 23.41
C GLN A 638 30.81 34.51 23.99
N ALA A 639 30.92 35.79 23.65
CA ALA A 639 32.00 36.67 24.09
C ALA A 639 32.02 36.83 25.61
N GLN A 640 33.18 36.61 26.24
CA GLN A 640 33.36 36.91 27.66
C GLN A 640 33.13 38.40 27.90
N ALA A 641 32.14 38.74 28.73
CA ALA A 641 31.86 40.12 29.11
C ALA A 641 33.11 40.78 29.74
N PRO A 642 33.41 42.05 29.39
CA PRO A 642 34.60 42.72 29.91
C PRO A 642 34.52 42.90 31.43
N ASP A 643 35.58 42.48 32.11
CA ASP A 643 35.74 42.58 33.57
C ASP A 643 35.60 44.04 34.03
N PRO A 644 34.73 44.37 35.00
CA PRO A 644 34.49 45.75 35.40
C PRO A 644 35.77 46.41 35.93
N THR A 645 36.18 47.50 35.27
CA THR A 645 37.42 48.22 35.59
C THR A 645 37.44 48.70 37.04
N PRO A 646 38.52 48.45 37.81
CA PRO A 646 38.64 48.93 39.18
C PRO A 646 38.52 50.46 39.30
N ASP A 647 37.69 50.91 40.24
CA ASP A 647 37.41 52.32 40.50
C ASP A 647 38.64 53.04 41.11
N PRO A 648 39.10 54.19 40.57
CA PRO A 648 40.27 54.89 41.06
C PRO A 648 40.01 55.63 42.39
N THR A 649 40.80 55.30 43.42
CA THR A 649 40.66 55.85 44.78
C THR A 649 41.06 57.34 44.90
N PRO A 650 40.22 58.18 45.54
CA PRO A 650 40.59 59.53 46.00
C PRO A 650 40.64 59.70 47.54
N ASP A 651 41.30 60.78 47.97
CA ASP A 651 41.76 61.17 49.31
C ASP A 651 40.66 61.47 50.40
N PRO A 652 41.03 61.70 51.69
CA PRO A 652 40.11 61.72 52.85
C PRO A 652 39.39 63.04 53.16
N THR A 653 38.55 63.01 54.22
CA THR A 653 37.50 63.97 54.61
C THR A 653 37.96 65.23 55.37
N PRO A 654 37.05 66.21 55.52
CA PRO A 654 36.64 66.65 56.88
C PRO A 654 35.12 66.87 57.08
N ASP A 655 34.72 67.05 58.35
CA ASP A 655 33.36 67.14 58.96
C ASP A 655 33.20 68.52 59.71
N PRO A 656 32.11 68.93 60.43
CA PRO A 656 30.73 68.41 60.60
C PRO A 656 29.54 69.45 60.70
N ASP A 657 28.27 68.96 60.73
CA ASP A 657 27.03 69.46 61.42
C ASP A 657 26.41 70.88 61.11
N PRO A 658 25.17 71.29 61.56
CA PRO A 658 24.07 70.60 62.30
C PRO A 658 22.60 70.80 61.77
N THR A 659 21.59 70.33 62.53
CA THR A 659 20.10 70.27 62.26
C THR A 659 19.25 71.43 62.86
N PRO A 660 17.91 71.58 62.57
CA PRO A 660 16.77 70.92 63.28
C PRO A 660 15.52 70.52 62.37
N ASP A 661 14.61 69.54 62.62
CA ASP A 661 13.64 69.18 63.72
C ASP A 661 12.19 69.74 63.49
N PRO A 662 11.05 69.21 64.06
CA PRO A 662 10.47 67.84 64.05
C PRO A 662 8.96 67.70 63.58
N ASP A 663 8.39 66.48 63.79
CA ASP A 663 7.03 65.90 63.51
C ASP A 663 5.82 66.52 64.30
N PRO A 664 4.51 66.26 63.98
CA PRO A 664 3.77 65.17 64.68
C PRO A 664 2.51 64.50 63.99
N THR A 665 2.53 63.17 63.83
CA THR A 665 1.45 62.16 64.17
C THR A 665 0.09 62.02 63.39
N PRO A 666 -0.66 60.86 63.52
CA PRO A 666 -1.78 60.44 62.64
C PRO A 666 -3.12 59.99 63.36
N ASP A 667 -3.86 59.01 62.77
CA ASP A 667 -5.05 58.22 63.24
C ASP A 667 -6.50 58.79 63.09
N PRO A 668 -7.59 57.98 63.08
CA PRO A 668 -7.73 56.51 62.83
C PRO A 668 -8.97 56.00 62.01
N ASP A 669 -8.80 54.87 61.29
CA ASP A 669 -9.75 53.71 61.14
C ASP A 669 -11.11 53.89 60.33
N PRO A 670 -12.09 52.93 60.26
CA PRO A 670 -12.16 51.89 59.19
C PRO A 670 -13.50 51.71 58.40
N THR A 671 -13.53 50.62 57.59
CA THR A 671 -14.66 49.78 57.07
C THR A 671 -15.07 49.85 55.58
N PRO A 672 -15.55 48.72 54.97
CA PRO A 672 -15.59 48.54 53.50
C PRO A 672 -16.99 48.61 52.86
N GLY A 673 -17.03 48.75 51.53
CA GLY A 673 -18.25 48.65 50.70
C GLY A 673 -17.95 48.25 49.24
N THR A 674 -18.92 47.61 48.57
CA THR A 674 -18.80 47.04 47.21
C THR A 674 -19.16 48.03 46.08
N PRO A 675 -18.78 47.75 44.80
CA PRO A 675 -18.57 48.80 43.79
C PRO A 675 -19.72 49.06 42.80
N SER A 676 -19.68 50.24 42.16
CA SER A 676 -20.38 50.59 40.90
C SER A 676 -19.48 51.56 40.08
N VAL A 677 -19.08 51.23 38.83
CA VAL A 677 -19.77 51.38 37.52
C VAL A 677 -19.83 52.83 37.00
N GLY A 678 -19.21 53.12 35.83
CA GLY A 678 -19.34 54.43 35.16
C GLY A 678 -18.53 54.68 33.86
N GLY A 679 -18.99 54.16 32.72
CA GLY A 679 -18.66 54.67 31.36
C GLY A 679 -17.39 54.12 30.66
N ALA A 680 -17.28 54.13 29.31
CA ALA A 680 -18.30 54.42 28.28
C ALA A 680 -17.97 53.85 26.88
N MET A 681 -19.03 53.43 26.16
CA MET A 681 -19.21 53.36 24.68
C MET A 681 -18.18 52.61 23.77
N ASN A 682 -18.52 51.36 23.42
CA ASN A 682 -19.05 50.88 22.11
C ASN A 682 -18.80 51.76 20.84
N PRO A 683 -18.70 51.21 19.59
CA PRO A 683 -19.16 49.88 19.12
C PRO A 683 -18.16 49.17 18.15
N LEU A 684 -18.39 48.14 17.30
CA LEU A 684 -19.46 47.19 16.88
C LEU A 684 -18.70 45.97 16.20
N LEU A 685 -19.18 44.89 15.55
CA LEU A 685 -20.49 44.30 15.14
C LEU A 685 -20.32 42.78 14.82
N MET A 686 -21.13 41.88 15.41
CA MET A 686 -21.55 40.52 14.95
C MET A 686 -20.54 39.41 14.53
N LEU A 687 -20.83 38.10 14.70
CA LEU A 687 -21.65 37.41 15.71
C LEU A 687 -21.28 35.90 15.81
N LEU A 688 -21.76 35.29 16.91
CA LEU A 688 -21.68 33.89 17.34
C LEU A 688 -22.22 32.84 16.34
N GLY A 689 -21.89 31.54 16.49
CA GLY A 689 -20.94 30.99 17.47
C GLY A 689 -21.08 29.49 17.80
N MET A 690 -20.52 29.12 18.95
CA MET A 690 -20.33 27.76 19.47
C MET A 690 -21.60 27.17 20.10
N LEU A 691 -21.68 25.83 20.22
CA LEU A 691 -21.43 25.14 21.50
C LEU A 691 -21.42 23.60 21.41
N THR A 692 -20.60 22.99 22.26
CA THR A 692 -20.49 21.55 22.51
C THR A 692 -21.35 21.10 23.72
N VAL A 693 -21.35 19.78 23.96
CA VAL A 693 -21.66 19.02 25.20
C VAL A 693 -22.87 18.07 25.05
N GLY A 694 -22.65 16.77 25.36
CA GLY A 694 -23.71 15.76 25.34
C GLY A 694 -23.28 14.30 25.55
N TRP A 695 -22.59 13.97 26.64
CA TRP A 695 -22.36 12.56 27.04
C TRP A 695 -23.67 11.92 27.53
N LEU A 696 -24.02 10.71 27.05
CA LEU A 696 -25.03 9.87 27.72
C LEU A 696 -24.90 8.38 27.37
N ARG A 697 -24.57 7.55 28.38
CA ARG A 697 -24.69 6.08 28.31
C ARG A 697 -26.16 5.66 28.31
N ARG A 698 -26.47 4.56 27.61
CA ARG A 698 -27.50 3.60 28.05
C ARG A 698 -27.03 2.16 27.82
N ARG A 699 -27.57 1.26 28.64
CA ARG A 699 -27.73 -0.16 28.34
C ARG A 699 -29.08 -0.30 27.62
N ASP A 700 -29.23 -1.27 26.73
CA ASP A 700 -29.65 -2.62 27.12
C ASP A 700 -28.98 -3.65 26.18
#